data_AF-A0A2P6TWN7-F1
#
_entry.id   AF-A0A2P6TWN7-F1
#
_cell.length_a   1.000
_cell.length_b   1.000
_cell.length_c   1.000
_cell.angle_alpha   90.00
_cell.angle_beta   90.00
_cell.angle_gamma   90.00
#
_symmetry.space_group_name_H-M   'P 1'
#
loop_
_entity.id
_entity.type
_entity.pdbx_description
1 polymer ?
#
loop_
_entity_poly.entity_id
_entity_poly.type
_entity_poly.pdbx_seq_one_letter_code
_entity_poly.pdbx_strand_id
1 'polypeptide(L)'
;MAPRRSADSVWALVAALLLLAQPSCASATAAPAAAPPAILVVGSLNLDIIVHVDRLPAQDETIMSSKPTADMAVGGKGANQAVAAARLAAGTRPVRFVTRFGNDSHAAMMEAELVRNGVDVSGSGRAAMPSGQGLVLLQPGGAATSIVLWGANTAFAKESAADLAHLMVGTGAVLLQREVPEHVNEAVAAAAAAAGVPVLLDVGGEDRPLPSSLIKKLDYICPNESELARLTGLPTDTEEQVLAAVAALRSQGARSVLVTLGPRGALLVQPDGSVLRQPALEAGPVVDATAAGDAFRAAFAVALVEGRPLQECLRFASAAGGIAVSRMGAVPSLPRRHETEQLAFGSGSGSSTAGGPKAAAGSGADAAAAGGASGTCSASGSGTAGSLPPVECPYQFASRLNSMQARRELAGRADGGNNVLGWIKRQSRVRGLSLVDVNHPQHTTAVGLTPQKLAAALSSAGLSAGAVCLRFPAEEYSLGAFSNPDAAVRAKAVQLSVEGCRWAAQLGAREVILWAQFDGYDYSFQVDYLAAWERTVQSLRQLADACPPGIRISLEPKPTDESTRLAIVPSTAAALLLAKEVDRPNFGLTLDMGHMLLAGENPAQSVALVGAAGKLFGLQLNDAHVRLGAEDGLAFASVSSSYALELVRWLQRLKPDLHIFFDTFPKKEDPVREAEHNIRTFKRLWAKAARLAAAGLDGFAATHDAMGALELLAAHEQAAEDAAAAAAGGVTNATAAA
;
A
#
# COMPACT_ATOMS: atom_id res chain seq x y z
N MET A 1 -57.18 55.84 -19.02
CA MET A 1 -56.16 56.72 -19.66
C MET A 1 -54.95 56.79 -18.76
N ALA A 2 -53.77 56.43 -19.26
CA ALA A 2 -52.54 56.30 -18.47
C ALA A 2 -52.13 57.58 -17.73
N PRO A 3 -51.32 57.44 -16.65
CA PRO A 3 -50.10 58.24 -16.62
C PRO A 3 -48.84 57.48 -16.14
N ARG A 4 -47.77 57.67 -16.93
CA ARG A 4 -46.38 57.97 -16.57
C ARG A 4 -45.85 57.42 -15.23
N ARG A 5 -44.96 56.43 -15.29
CA ARG A 5 -43.95 56.19 -14.24
C ARG A 5 -42.68 56.98 -14.57
N SER A 6 -42.22 57.75 -13.59
CA SER A 6 -41.12 58.72 -13.70
C SER A 6 -39.74 58.04 -13.76
N ALA A 7 -38.79 58.77 -14.35
CA ALA A 7 -37.40 58.38 -14.57
C ALA A 7 -36.51 58.43 -13.30
N ASP A 8 -37.11 58.40 -12.11
CA ASP A 8 -36.40 58.62 -10.83
C ASP A 8 -35.86 57.33 -10.20
N SER A 9 -36.27 56.15 -10.69
CA SER A 9 -35.80 54.87 -10.16
C SER A 9 -34.47 54.37 -10.76
N VAL A 10 -33.98 55.01 -11.83
CA VAL A 10 -32.71 54.61 -12.49
C VAL A 10 -31.52 55.37 -11.89
N TRP A 11 -31.70 56.61 -11.43
CA TRP A 11 -30.62 57.41 -10.83
C TRP A 11 -30.31 57.05 -9.37
N ALA A 12 -31.28 56.53 -8.62
CA ALA A 12 -31.05 56.03 -7.27
C ALA A 12 -30.16 54.77 -7.23
N LEU A 13 -30.23 53.93 -8.28
CA LEU A 13 -29.42 52.71 -8.38
C LEU A 13 -27.98 53.00 -8.83
N VAL A 14 -27.79 54.01 -9.70
CA VAL A 14 -26.46 54.44 -10.17
C VAL A 14 -25.70 55.20 -9.08
N ALA A 15 -26.39 55.99 -8.24
CA ALA A 15 -25.77 56.65 -7.10
C ALA A 15 -25.31 55.66 -6.00
N ALA A 16 -26.04 54.58 -5.77
CA ALA A 16 -25.65 53.52 -4.82
C ALA A 16 -24.44 52.70 -5.31
N LEU A 17 -24.26 52.54 -6.63
CA LEU A 17 -23.12 51.85 -7.21
C LEU A 17 -21.85 52.73 -7.31
N LEU A 18 -21.98 54.05 -7.36
CA LEU A 18 -20.84 54.99 -7.38
C LEU A 18 -20.33 55.41 -6.00
N LEU A 19 -21.11 55.17 -4.93
CA LEU A 19 -20.68 55.39 -3.54
C LEU A 19 -19.86 54.23 -2.94
N LEU A 20 -19.79 53.08 -3.62
CA LEU A 20 -18.89 51.96 -3.26
C LEU A 20 -17.52 52.03 -3.95
N ALA A 21 -17.28 53.06 -4.78
CA ALA A 21 -16.01 53.31 -5.44
C ALA A 21 -15.39 54.63 -4.94
N GLN A 22 -14.86 54.61 -3.72
CA GLN A 22 -13.86 55.58 -3.27
C GLN A 22 -12.68 54.81 -2.65
N PRO A 23 -11.43 55.14 -3.01
CA PRO A 23 -10.27 54.41 -2.51
C PRO A 23 -9.97 54.87 -1.08
N SER A 24 -10.18 54.01 -0.10
CA SER A 24 -9.63 54.24 1.24
C SER A 24 -8.13 53.96 1.20
N CYS A 25 -7.32 54.97 1.51
CA CYS A 25 -5.93 54.77 1.93
C CYS A 25 -5.90 53.85 3.15
N ALA A 26 -5.68 52.56 2.93
CA ALA A 26 -5.37 51.58 3.95
C ALA A 26 -4.06 50.91 3.55
N SER A 27 -3.14 50.84 4.51
CA SER A 27 -1.80 50.27 4.41
C SER A 27 -1.77 48.94 3.66
N ALA A 28 -0.84 48.79 2.74
CA ALA A 28 -0.58 47.58 1.98
C ALA A 28 -0.29 46.39 2.90
N THR A 29 -1.32 45.62 3.25
CA THR A 29 -1.17 44.23 3.68
C THR A 29 -0.99 43.39 2.43
N ALA A 30 0.16 42.73 2.31
CA ALA A 30 0.50 41.88 1.18
C ALA A 30 -0.64 40.91 0.86
N ALA A 31 -1.05 40.87 -0.42
CA ALA A 31 -1.97 39.86 -0.91
C ALA A 31 -1.42 38.46 -0.59
N PRO A 32 -2.27 37.48 -0.21
CA PRO A 32 -1.81 36.10 -0.07
C PRO A 32 -1.11 35.69 -1.37
N ALA A 33 0.10 35.16 -1.26
CA ALA A 33 0.88 34.75 -2.41
C ALA A 33 0.03 33.83 -3.29
N ALA A 34 -0.13 34.19 -4.56
CA ALA A 34 -0.86 33.35 -5.52
C ALA A 34 -0.28 31.93 -5.47
N ALA A 35 -1.16 30.92 -5.42
CA ALA A 35 -0.73 29.53 -5.35
C ALA A 35 0.27 29.23 -6.48
N PRO A 36 1.37 28.50 -6.19
CA PRO A 36 2.40 28.24 -7.19
C PRO A 36 1.79 27.48 -8.38
N PRO A 37 2.15 27.86 -9.62
CA PRO A 37 1.54 27.27 -10.81
C PRO A 37 1.84 25.78 -10.91
N ALA A 38 0.82 25.00 -11.29
CA ALA A 38 0.87 23.55 -11.40
C ALA A 38 1.64 23.08 -12.64
N ILE A 39 2.18 21.86 -12.59
CA ILE A 39 2.61 21.14 -13.79
C ILE A 39 1.49 20.16 -14.16
N LEU A 40 0.96 20.28 -15.37
CA LEU A 40 -0.04 19.37 -15.89
C LEU A 40 0.64 18.35 -16.81
N VAL A 41 0.40 17.07 -16.56
CA VAL A 41 0.76 15.99 -17.46
C VAL A 41 -0.52 15.38 -18.01
N VAL A 42 -0.62 15.23 -19.33
CA VAL A 42 -1.71 14.48 -19.97
C VAL A 42 -1.08 13.37 -20.79
N GLY A 43 -1.36 12.12 -20.46
CA GLY A 43 -0.55 11.04 -21.03
C GLY A 43 -0.90 9.63 -20.62
N SER A 44 0.00 8.74 -21.03
CA SER A 44 -0.13 7.30 -20.88
C SER A 44 0.18 6.82 -19.47
N LEU A 45 -0.54 5.77 -19.07
CA LEU A 45 -0.27 4.95 -17.90
C LEU A 45 -0.18 3.50 -18.33
N ASN A 46 0.95 2.86 -18.04
CA ASN A 46 1.19 1.46 -18.36
C ASN A 46 1.60 0.66 -17.12
N LEU A 47 1.26 -0.61 -17.14
CA LEU A 47 1.93 -1.62 -16.35
C LEU A 47 3.09 -2.20 -17.18
N ASP A 48 4.32 -1.94 -16.76
CA ASP A 48 5.50 -2.46 -17.42
C ASP A 48 5.78 -3.89 -16.95
N ILE A 49 5.85 -4.81 -17.90
CA ILE A 49 6.28 -6.20 -17.75
C ILE A 49 7.72 -6.28 -18.28
N ILE A 50 8.68 -6.37 -17.37
CA ILE A 50 10.10 -6.27 -17.65
C ILE A 50 10.71 -7.67 -17.69
N VAL A 51 11.11 -8.10 -18.89
CA VAL A 51 11.74 -9.38 -19.15
C VAL A 51 13.23 -9.16 -19.37
N HIS A 52 14.05 -9.75 -18.50
CA HIS A 52 15.51 -9.69 -18.62
C HIS A 52 15.98 -10.73 -19.64
N VAL A 53 16.76 -10.31 -20.65
CA VAL A 53 17.26 -11.16 -21.73
C VAL A 53 18.73 -10.85 -22.03
N ASP A 54 19.55 -11.85 -22.32
CA ASP A 54 20.97 -11.61 -22.62
C ASP A 54 21.16 -10.87 -23.96
N ARG A 55 20.23 -11.10 -24.90
CA ARG A 55 20.13 -10.42 -26.19
C ARG A 55 18.69 -10.45 -26.69
N LEU A 56 18.37 -9.59 -27.67
CA LEU A 56 17.10 -9.67 -28.37
C LEU A 56 17.03 -10.96 -29.21
N PRO A 57 15.85 -11.61 -29.31
CA PRO A 57 15.66 -12.74 -30.19
C PRO A 57 15.70 -12.28 -31.66
N ALA A 58 16.25 -13.11 -32.53
CA ALA A 58 16.09 -12.95 -33.97
C ALA A 58 14.63 -13.28 -34.39
N GLN A 59 14.28 -12.94 -35.63
CA GLN A 59 13.01 -13.36 -36.21
C GLN A 59 12.87 -14.90 -36.14
N ASP A 60 11.71 -15.37 -35.70
CA ASP A 60 11.37 -16.80 -35.53
C ASP A 60 12.22 -17.56 -34.48
N GLU A 61 12.96 -16.85 -33.63
CA GLU A 61 13.76 -17.43 -32.55
C GLU A 61 13.03 -17.42 -31.21
N THR A 62 13.20 -18.48 -30.42
CA THR A 62 12.80 -18.53 -29.00
C THR A 62 14.04 -18.55 -28.11
N ILE A 63 14.13 -17.60 -27.19
CA ILE A 63 15.20 -17.52 -26.19
C ILE A 63 14.63 -17.68 -24.78
N MET A 64 15.47 -18.10 -23.84
CA MET A 64 15.14 -18.12 -22.42
C MET A 64 15.46 -16.74 -21.80
N SER A 65 14.66 -16.30 -20.85
CA SER A 65 14.95 -15.10 -20.06
C SER A 65 16.13 -15.34 -19.12
N SER A 66 16.92 -14.29 -18.86
CA SER A 66 18.07 -14.32 -17.96
C SER A 66 17.66 -14.43 -16.48
N LYS A 67 16.39 -14.16 -16.16
CA LYS A 67 15.76 -14.39 -14.85
C LYS A 67 14.58 -15.37 -14.97
N PRO A 68 14.25 -16.14 -13.91
CA PRO A 68 13.13 -17.09 -13.94
C PRO A 68 11.74 -16.44 -13.96
N THR A 69 11.64 -15.12 -13.75
CA THR A 69 10.39 -14.36 -13.65
C THR A 69 10.57 -12.96 -14.24
N ALA A 70 9.49 -12.37 -14.74
CA ALA A 70 9.46 -10.96 -15.14
C ALA A 70 9.23 -10.05 -13.92
N ASP A 71 9.82 -8.86 -13.94
CA ASP A 71 9.54 -7.81 -12.97
C ASP A 71 8.32 -7.00 -13.44
N MET A 72 7.50 -6.49 -12.53
CA MET A 72 6.34 -5.66 -12.86
C MET A 72 6.44 -4.30 -12.17
N ALA A 73 6.22 -3.22 -12.92
CA ALA A 73 6.32 -1.86 -12.40
C ALA A 73 5.29 -0.93 -13.04
N VAL A 74 5.06 0.23 -12.42
CA VAL A 74 4.32 1.32 -13.05
C VAL A 74 5.23 1.99 -14.07
N GLY A 75 4.69 2.21 -15.26
CA GLY A 75 5.37 2.86 -16.38
C GLY A 75 4.41 3.62 -17.28
N GLY A 76 4.82 3.80 -18.53
CA GLY A 76 4.21 4.75 -19.46
C GLY A 76 4.83 6.13 -19.32
N LYS A 77 5.14 6.76 -20.46
CA LYS A 77 5.88 8.02 -20.49
C LYS A 77 5.16 9.12 -19.71
N GLY A 78 3.83 9.18 -19.78
CA GLY A 78 3.03 10.13 -19.01
C GLY A 78 3.20 9.95 -17.51
N ALA A 79 3.03 8.73 -17.02
CA ALA A 79 3.20 8.39 -15.61
C ALA A 79 4.64 8.65 -15.12
N ASN A 80 5.66 8.27 -15.90
CA ASN A 80 7.06 8.52 -15.58
C ASN A 80 7.34 10.03 -15.44
N GLN A 81 6.85 10.84 -16.39
CA GLN A 81 7.01 12.29 -16.35
C GLN A 81 6.26 12.92 -15.17
N ALA A 82 5.05 12.45 -14.85
CA ALA A 82 4.29 12.94 -13.70
C ALA A 82 4.98 12.63 -12.37
N VAL A 83 5.46 11.40 -12.18
CA VAL A 83 6.19 11.02 -10.95
C VAL A 83 7.52 11.77 -10.84
N ALA A 84 8.27 11.89 -11.94
CA ALA A 84 9.52 12.65 -11.97
C ALA A 84 9.24 14.12 -11.59
N ALA A 85 8.23 14.74 -12.21
CA ALA A 85 7.85 16.11 -11.91
C ALA A 85 7.47 16.27 -10.43
N ALA A 86 6.71 15.34 -9.84
CA ALA A 86 6.30 15.43 -8.44
C ALA A 86 7.49 15.31 -7.46
N ARG A 87 8.39 14.34 -7.70
CA ARG A 87 9.61 14.16 -6.89
C ARG A 87 10.57 15.35 -6.98
N LEU A 88 10.63 16.01 -8.13
CA LEU A 88 11.48 17.17 -8.39
C LEU A 88 10.82 18.48 -7.94
N ALA A 89 9.49 18.57 -7.96
CA ALA A 89 8.75 19.67 -7.35
C ALA A 89 8.85 19.63 -5.82
N ALA A 90 8.97 18.43 -5.23
CA ALA A 90 9.16 18.23 -3.79
C ALA A 90 8.14 19.00 -2.93
N GLY A 91 6.88 19.02 -3.38
CA GLY A 91 5.77 19.71 -2.70
C GLY A 91 5.73 21.23 -2.88
N THR A 92 6.71 21.85 -3.57
CA THR A 92 6.73 23.30 -3.80
C THR A 92 5.67 23.77 -4.81
N ARG A 93 5.14 22.86 -5.62
CA ARG A 93 4.00 23.09 -6.53
C ARG A 93 3.24 21.80 -6.81
N PRO A 94 1.95 21.88 -7.13
CA PRO A 94 1.15 20.70 -7.46
C PRO A 94 1.54 20.13 -8.83
N VAL A 95 1.45 18.81 -8.96
CA VAL A 95 1.59 18.08 -10.22
C VAL A 95 0.29 17.33 -10.48
N ARG A 96 -0.42 17.71 -11.54
CA ARG A 96 -1.69 17.11 -11.95
C ARG A 96 -1.44 16.15 -13.10
N PHE A 97 -2.03 14.96 -13.05
CA PHE A 97 -1.93 13.97 -14.11
C PHE A 97 -3.33 13.54 -14.58
N VAL A 98 -3.58 13.71 -15.88
CA VAL A 98 -4.81 13.31 -16.55
C VAL A 98 -4.51 12.10 -17.41
N THR A 99 -5.06 10.95 -17.02
CA THR A 99 -4.91 9.68 -17.73
C THR A 99 -6.22 8.87 -17.75
N ARG A 100 -6.15 7.65 -18.26
CA ARG A 100 -7.25 6.68 -18.29
C ARG A 100 -6.82 5.38 -17.59
N PHE A 101 -7.44 5.12 -16.44
CA PHE A 101 -7.27 3.86 -15.72
C PHE A 101 -8.11 2.75 -16.36
N GLY A 102 -7.57 1.54 -16.42
CA GLY A 102 -8.31 0.36 -16.87
C GLY A 102 -9.33 -0.16 -15.86
N ASN A 103 -10.05 -1.21 -16.25
CA ASN A 103 -11.00 -1.95 -15.41
C ASN A 103 -10.43 -3.25 -14.82
N ASP A 104 -9.11 -3.38 -14.77
CA ASP A 104 -8.40 -4.53 -14.22
C ASP A 104 -7.86 -4.27 -12.81
N SER A 105 -7.31 -5.33 -12.19
CA SER A 105 -6.72 -5.27 -10.86
C SER A 105 -5.43 -4.44 -10.80
N HIS A 106 -4.80 -4.14 -11.93
CA HIS A 106 -3.58 -3.34 -12.00
C HIS A 106 -3.86 -1.84 -11.84
N ALA A 107 -5.03 -1.37 -12.28
CA ALA A 107 -5.42 0.04 -12.20
C ALA A 107 -5.27 0.62 -10.79
N ALA A 108 -5.76 -0.09 -9.76
CA ALA A 108 -5.69 0.37 -8.37
C ALA A 108 -4.24 0.43 -7.84
N MET A 109 -3.40 -0.52 -8.25
CA MET A 109 -1.97 -0.55 -7.87
C MET A 109 -1.22 0.64 -8.50
N MET A 110 -1.47 0.93 -9.77
CA MET A 110 -0.85 2.05 -10.47
C MET A 110 -1.33 3.40 -9.91
N GLU A 111 -2.62 3.53 -9.62
CA GLU A 111 -3.21 4.72 -8.98
C GLU A 111 -2.57 5.00 -7.62
N ALA A 112 -2.44 3.95 -6.78
CA ALA A 112 -1.80 4.06 -5.48
C ALA A 112 -0.32 4.46 -5.58
N GLU A 113 0.42 3.98 -6.59
CA GLU A 113 1.81 4.39 -6.82
C GLU A 113 1.91 5.88 -7.18
N LEU A 114 1.06 6.36 -8.09
CA LEU A 114 1.02 7.77 -8.49
C LEU A 114 0.74 8.69 -7.29
N VAL A 115 -0.31 8.37 -6.52
CA VAL A 115 -0.70 9.14 -5.33
C VAL A 115 0.41 9.12 -4.27
N ARG A 116 1.05 7.97 -4.04
CA ARG A 116 2.17 7.87 -3.08
C ARG A 116 3.37 8.75 -3.47
N ASN A 117 3.55 9.02 -4.76
CA ASN A 117 4.59 9.90 -5.25
C ASN A 117 4.16 11.39 -5.30
N GLY A 118 2.97 11.73 -4.80
CA GLY A 118 2.48 13.11 -4.72
C GLY A 118 1.87 13.64 -6.02
N VAL A 119 1.44 12.75 -6.92
CA VAL A 119 0.75 13.12 -8.16
C VAL A 119 -0.76 13.22 -7.90
N ASP A 120 -1.36 14.36 -8.26
CA ASP A 120 -2.81 14.55 -8.24
C ASP A 120 -3.44 13.93 -9.50
N VAL A 121 -4.17 12.83 -9.30
CA VAL A 121 -4.84 12.08 -10.38
C VAL A 121 -6.35 12.36 -10.47
N SER A 122 -6.86 13.35 -9.74
CA SER A 122 -8.31 13.63 -9.65
C SER A 122 -8.97 13.96 -10.99
N GLY A 123 -8.20 14.46 -11.98
CA GLY A 123 -8.66 14.73 -13.34
C GLY A 123 -8.68 13.50 -14.26
N SER A 124 -8.27 12.33 -13.78
CA SER A 124 -8.20 11.11 -14.59
C SER A 124 -9.55 10.39 -14.67
N GLY A 125 -9.76 9.64 -15.78
CA GLY A 125 -10.97 8.85 -15.99
C GLY A 125 -10.72 7.35 -15.90
N ARG A 126 -11.79 6.57 -15.95
CA ARG A 126 -11.74 5.09 -16.08
C ARG A 126 -12.28 4.64 -17.43
N ALA A 127 -11.75 3.56 -17.95
CA ALA A 127 -12.15 2.95 -19.21
C ALA A 127 -12.66 1.52 -18.99
N ALA A 128 -13.66 1.09 -19.78
CA ALA A 128 -14.17 -0.28 -19.77
C ALA A 128 -13.28 -1.25 -20.56
N MET A 129 -11.96 -1.17 -20.35
CA MET A 129 -10.95 -2.02 -20.99
C MET A 129 -9.71 -2.15 -20.09
N PRO A 130 -8.85 -3.15 -20.32
CA PRO A 130 -7.63 -3.32 -19.54
C PRO A 130 -6.71 -2.11 -19.63
N SER A 131 -5.93 -1.92 -18.58
CA SER A 131 -4.86 -0.94 -18.47
C SER A 131 -3.85 -1.07 -19.61
N GLY A 132 -3.17 0.03 -19.95
CA GLY A 132 -2.03 -0.03 -20.86
C GLY A 132 -0.93 -0.93 -20.30
N GLN A 133 -0.12 -1.54 -21.16
CA GLN A 133 0.98 -2.41 -20.77
C GLN A 133 2.23 -2.10 -21.59
N GLY A 134 3.39 -2.12 -20.96
CA GLY A 134 4.68 -2.03 -21.62
C GLY A 134 5.42 -3.36 -21.53
N LEU A 135 5.65 -4.05 -22.64
CA LEU A 135 6.54 -5.21 -22.66
C LEU A 135 7.97 -4.73 -22.87
N VAL A 136 8.81 -4.79 -21.84
CA VAL A 136 10.18 -4.27 -21.87
C VAL A 136 11.16 -5.44 -21.89
N LEU A 137 11.99 -5.51 -22.94
CA LEU A 137 13.11 -6.44 -23.04
C LEU A 137 14.39 -5.70 -22.59
N LEU A 138 14.90 -6.07 -21.42
CA LEU A 138 16.07 -5.43 -20.82
C LEU A 138 17.31 -6.31 -20.98
N GLN A 139 18.35 -5.74 -21.60
CA GLN A 139 19.63 -6.40 -21.86
C GLN A 139 20.70 -6.06 -20.80
N PRO A 140 21.76 -6.90 -20.66
CA PRO A 140 22.94 -6.53 -19.89
C PRO A 140 23.50 -5.17 -20.33
N GLY A 141 23.85 -4.31 -19.38
CA GLY A 141 24.34 -2.95 -19.65
C GLY A 141 23.24 -1.89 -19.80
N GLY A 142 21.97 -2.24 -19.58
CA GLY A 142 20.89 -1.27 -19.42
C GLY A 142 20.21 -0.81 -20.72
N ALA A 143 20.55 -1.44 -21.86
CA ALA A 143 19.82 -1.24 -23.10
C ALA A 143 18.43 -1.88 -23.01
N ALA A 144 17.40 -1.10 -23.33
CA ALA A 144 16.01 -1.54 -23.26
C ALA A 144 15.30 -1.31 -24.60
N THR A 145 14.53 -2.30 -25.04
CA THR A 145 13.56 -2.16 -26.14
C THR A 145 12.18 -2.49 -25.62
N SER A 146 11.16 -1.73 -26.04
CA SER A 146 9.80 -1.93 -25.51
C SER A 146 8.73 -1.94 -26.60
N ILE A 147 7.64 -2.64 -26.30
CA ILE A 147 6.39 -2.61 -27.07
C ILE A 147 5.29 -2.13 -26.13
N VAL A 148 4.55 -1.12 -26.55
CA VAL A 148 3.43 -0.59 -25.78
C VAL A 148 2.12 -1.14 -26.32
N LEU A 149 1.36 -1.81 -25.47
CA LEU A 149 -0.04 -2.15 -25.68
C LEU A 149 -0.87 -1.02 -25.08
N TRP A 150 -1.61 -0.30 -25.92
CA TRP A 150 -2.17 0.99 -25.50
C TRP A 150 -3.27 0.84 -24.43
N GLY A 151 -4.06 -0.23 -24.49
CA GLY A 151 -5.12 -0.48 -23.51
C GLY A 151 -6.02 0.75 -23.28
N ALA A 152 -6.32 1.03 -22.01
CA ALA A 152 -7.10 2.17 -21.56
C ALA A 152 -6.58 3.54 -22.04
N ASN A 153 -5.30 3.66 -22.42
CA ASN A 153 -4.75 4.89 -22.99
C ASN A 153 -5.41 5.29 -24.33
N THR A 154 -6.14 4.38 -24.98
CA THR A 154 -6.95 4.67 -26.17
C THR A 154 -8.30 5.36 -25.86
N ALA A 155 -8.78 5.26 -24.62
CA ALA A 155 -10.14 5.61 -24.22
C ALA A 155 -10.30 7.05 -23.73
N PHE A 156 -9.51 7.98 -24.28
CA PHE A 156 -9.74 9.41 -24.08
C PHE A 156 -10.99 9.85 -24.85
N ALA A 157 -11.75 10.77 -24.25
CA ALA A 157 -12.90 11.34 -24.91
C ALA A 157 -12.41 12.32 -25.98
N LYS A 158 -13.17 12.45 -27.07
CA LYS A 158 -12.93 13.50 -28.06
C LYS A 158 -13.44 14.83 -27.50
N GLU A 159 -12.58 15.55 -26.82
CA GLU A 159 -12.87 16.84 -26.20
C GLU A 159 -12.32 17.99 -27.07
N SER A 160 -13.01 19.12 -27.05
CA SER A 160 -12.53 20.35 -27.68
C SER A 160 -11.60 21.13 -26.76
N ALA A 161 -10.89 22.11 -27.29
CA ALA A 161 -10.06 23.02 -26.49
C ALA A 161 -10.89 23.79 -25.43
N ALA A 162 -12.16 24.07 -25.71
CA ALA A 162 -13.05 24.75 -24.78
C ALA A 162 -13.43 23.86 -23.60
N ASP A 163 -13.68 22.57 -23.84
CA ASP A 163 -13.99 21.59 -22.78
C ASP A 163 -12.81 21.44 -21.81
N LEU A 164 -11.59 21.49 -22.34
CA LEU A 164 -10.35 21.33 -21.58
C LEU A 164 -9.80 22.64 -20.98
N ALA A 165 -10.46 23.79 -21.21
CA ALA A 165 -9.96 25.09 -20.75
C ALA A 165 -9.77 25.15 -19.22
N HIS A 166 -10.61 24.44 -18.47
CA HIS A 166 -10.53 24.36 -17.01
C HIS A 166 -9.20 23.75 -16.52
N LEU A 167 -8.56 22.86 -17.30
CA LEU A 167 -7.27 22.26 -16.95
C LEU A 167 -6.12 23.27 -16.99
N MET A 168 -6.28 24.38 -17.71
CA MET A 168 -5.25 25.42 -17.84
C MET A 168 -5.23 26.38 -16.65
N VAL A 169 -6.30 26.42 -15.85
CA VAL A 169 -6.41 27.33 -14.71
C VAL A 169 -5.37 26.97 -13.64
N GLY A 170 -4.46 27.93 -13.41
CA GLY A 170 -3.35 27.77 -12.46
C GLY A 170 -2.25 26.81 -12.93
N THR A 171 -2.22 26.44 -14.23
CA THR A 171 -1.20 25.58 -14.81
C THR A 171 -0.07 26.42 -15.39
N GLY A 172 1.18 26.10 -15.02
CA GLY A 172 2.39 26.78 -15.47
C GLY A 172 3.08 26.13 -16.67
N ALA A 173 2.88 24.83 -16.88
CA ALA A 173 3.35 24.12 -18.07
C ALA A 173 2.57 22.81 -18.27
N VAL A 174 2.51 22.36 -19.53
CA VAL A 174 1.91 21.09 -19.93
C VAL A 174 2.98 20.16 -20.50
N LEU A 175 3.00 18.91 -20.03
CA LEU A 175 3.80 17.81 -20.56
C LEU A 175 2.89 16.82 -21.31
N LEU A 176 3.22 16.54 -22.57
CA LEU A 176 2.54 15.60 -23.44
C LEU A 176 3.51 14.54 -23.98
N GLN A 177 2.97 13.40 -24.43
CA GLN A 177 3.73 12.32 -25.08
C GLN A 177 2.90 11.69 -26.21
N ARG A 178 3.48 10.78 -26.99
CA ARG A 178 2.79 10.12 -28.12
C ARG A 178 2.38 8.67 -27.84
N GLU A 179 1.97 8.38 -26.61
CA GLU A 179 1.41 7.09 -26.18
C GLU A 179 -0.10 7.13 -25.92
N VAL A 180 -0.75 8.23 -26.33
CA VAL A 180 -2.21 8.42 -26.34
C VAL A 180 -2.64 8.83 -27.75
N PRO A 181 -3.94 8.71 -28.10
CA PRO A 181 -4.43 9.17 -29.39
C PRO A 181 -4.08 10.64 -29.68
N GLU A 182 -3.55 10.93 -30.88
CA GLU A 182 -3.03 12.26 -31.24
C GLU A 182 -4.06 13.40 -31.09
N HIS A 183 -5.35 13.11 -31.26
CA HIS A 183 -6.41 14.10 -31.07
C HIS A 183 -6.45 14.67 -29.64
N VAL A 184 -5.98 13.92 -28.64
CA VAL A 184 -5.82 14.39 -27.26
C VAL A 184 -4.74 15.46 -27.19
N ASN A 185 -3.57 15.19 -27.77
CA ASN A 185 -2.48 16.15 -27.83
C ASN A 185 -2.89 17.44 -28.56
N GLU A 186 -3.60 17.32 -29.69
CA GLU A 186 -4.13 18.47 -30.43
C GLU A 186 -5.09 19.34 -29.61
N ALA A 187 -6.01 18.71 -28.88
CA ALA A 187 -7.00 19.41 -28.07
C ALA A 187 -6.36 20.11 -26.86
N VAL A 188 -5.47 19.40 -26.15
CA VAL A 188 -4.76 19.96 -24.98
C VAL A 188 -3.83 21.10 -25.41
N ALA A 189 -3.05 20.92 -26.49
CA ALA A 189 -2.18 21.98 -27.00
C ALA A 189 -2.96 23.21 -27.47
N ALA A 190 -4.16 23.02 -28.03
CA ALA A 190 -5.05 24.14 -28.38
C ALA A 190 -5.59 24.88 -27.16
N ALA A 191 -5.99 24.17 -26.09
CA ALA A 191 -6.42 24.80 -24.84
C ALA A 191 -5.27 25.58 -24.18
N ALA A 192 -4.08 25.00 -24.13
CA ALA A 192 -2.89 25.62 -23.57
C ALA A 192 -2.46 26.87 -24.35
N ALA A 193 -2.46 26.80 -25.69
CA ALA A 193 -2.15 27.95 -26.53
C ALA A 193 -3.15 29.11 -26.33
N ALA A 194 -4.45 28.82 -26.16
CA ALA A 194 -5.46 29.84 -25.86
C ALA A 194 -5.28 30.48 -24.48
N ALA A 195 -4.73 29.74 -23.51
CA ALA A 195 -4.45 30.20 -22.15
C ALA A 195 -3.04 30.80 -21.97
N GLY A 196 -2.17 30.73 -22.99
CA GLY A 196 -0.77 31.16 -22.90
C GLY A 196 0.10 30.26 -22.00
N VAL A 197 -0.29 29.00 -21.80
CA VAL A 197 0.46 28.02 -21.00
C VAL A 197 1.45 27.28 -21.91
N PRO A 198 2.74 27.21 -21.56
CA PRO A 198 3.73 26.55 -22.40
C PRO A 198 3.53 25.04 -22.49
N VAL A 199 3.70 24.47 -23.69
CA VAL A 199 3.54 23.04 -23.96
C VAL A 199 4.85 22.39 -24.40
N LEU A 200 5.20 21.30 -23.75
CA LEU A 200 6.32 20.42 -24.11
C LEU A 200 5.77 19.08 -24.58
N LEU A 201 6.11 18.68 -25.80
CA LEU A 201 5.75 17.37 -26.34
C LEU A 201 6.98 16.48 -26.41
N ASP A 202 7.00 15.40 -25.61
CA ASP A 202 7.83 14.24 -25.90
C ASP A 202 7.29 13.54 -27.15
N VAL A 203 8.12 13.41 -28.18
CA VAL A 203 7.68 12.76 -29.43
C VAL A 203 7.86 11.25 -29.39
N GLY A 204 8.37 10.69 -28.29
CA GLY A 204 8.47 9.25 -28.10
C GLY A 204 7.09 8.58 -28.05
N GLY A 205 6.96 7.46 -28.74
CA GLY A 205 5.73 6.68 -28.88
C GLY A 205 5.39 6.42 -30.35
N GLU A 206 4.22 6.88 -30.78
CA GLU A 206 3.74 6.81 -32.17
C GLU A 206 4.73 7.44 -33.17
N ASP A 207 4.97 6.76 -34.29
CA ASP A 207 5.91 7.19 -35.33
C ASP A 207 5.25 7.90 -36.53
N ARG A 208 3.91 7.94 -36.60
CA ARG A 208 3.21 8.73 -37.64
C ARG A 208 3.66 10.21 -37.62
N PRO A 209 3.67 10.92 -38.77
CA PRO A 209 4.04 12.33 -38.79
C PRO A 209 3.20 13.19 -37.85
N LEU A 210 3.81 14.21 -37.24
CA LEU A 210 3.09 15.18 -36.41
C LEU A 210 2.16 16.06 -37.28
N PRO A 211 0.88 16.24 -36.90
CA PRO A 211 0.01 17.17 -37.60
C PRO A 211 0.55 18.60 -37.53
N SER A 212 0.53 19.33 -38.65
CA SER A 212 0.96 20.74 -38.69
C SER A 212 0.15 21.64 -37.74
N SER A 213 -1.11 21.27 -37.46
CA SER A 213 -2.02 21.87 -36.49
C SER A 213 -1.53 21.75 -35.04
N LEU A 214 -0.77 20.71 -34.74
CA LEU A 214 -0.15 20.46 -33.43
C LEU A 214 1.19 21.18 -33.34
N ILE A 215 2.08 20.98 -34.31
CA ILE A 215 3.45 21.54 -34.32
C ILE A 215 3.46 23.05 -33.98
N LYS A 216 2.54 23.82 -34.57
CA LYS A 216 2.45 25.28 -34.40
C LYS A 216 2.01 25.74 -33.01
N LYS A 217 1.48 24.83 -32.18
CA LYS A 217 0.97 25.11 -30.83
C LYS A 217 1.91 24.61 -29.72
N LEU A 218 3.04 24.02 -30.09
CA LEU A 218 4.03 23.52 -29.15
C LEU A 218 5.12 24.57 -28.95
N ASP A 219 5.51 24.79 -27.70
CA ASP A 219 6.63 25.66 -27.36
C ASP A 219 7.96 24.91 -27.42
N TYR A 220 7.93 23.62 -27.04
CA TYR A 220 9.06 22.71 -27.13
C TYR A 220 8.64 21.37 -27.73
N ILE A 221 9.31 20.97 -28.81
CA ILE A 221 9.28 19.61 -29.34
C ILE A 221 10.53 18.89 -28.84
N CYS A 222 10.36 17.75 -28.16
CA CYS A 222 11.42 17.11 -27.40
C CYS A 222 11.74 15.69 -27.93
N PRO A 223 12.49 15.54 -29.04
CA PRO A 223 12.93 14.23 -29.53
C PRO A 223 14.26 13.77 -28.91
N ASN A 224 14.49 12.45 -28.90
CA ASN A 224 15.85 11.92 -28.97
C ASN A 224 16.34 11.84 -30.43
N GLU A 225 17.61 11.49 -30.63
CA GLU A 225 18.21 11.40 -31.97
C GLU A 225 17.42 10.49 -32.92
N SER A 226 17.08 9.28 -32.46
CA SER A 226 16.34 8.31 -33.28
C SER A 226 14.93 8.78 -33.63
N GLU A 227 14.25 9.44 -32.69
CA GLU A 227 12.90 10.01 -32.88
C GLU A 227 12.95 11.20 -33.84
N LEU A 228 13.98 12.06 -33.73
CA LEU A 228 14.20 13.17 -34.64
C LEU A 228 14.43 12.67 -36.07
N ALA A 229 15.24 11.62 -36.23
CA ALA A 229 15.48 11.00 -37.53
C ALA A 229 14.18 10.44 -38.13
N ARG A 230 13.37 9.73 -37.34
CA ARG A 230 12.08 9.19 -37.81
C ARG A 230 11.08 10.28 -38.19
N LEU A 231 11.01 11.36 -37.41
CA LEU A 231 10.10 12.48 -37.69
C LEU A 231 10.47 13.27 -38.95
N THR A 232 11.77 13.40 -39.25
CA THR A 232 12.26 14.26 -40.33
C THR A 232 12.67 13.49 -41.59
N GLY A 233 12.93 12.18 -41.47
CA GLY A 233 13.57 11.37 -42.51
C GLY A 233 15.03 11.73 -42.77
N LEU A 234 15.66 12.50 -41.88
CA LEU A 234 17.04 12.97 -42.01
C LEU A 234 17.98 12.25 -41.02
N PRO A 235 19.28 12.10 -41.33
CA PRO A 235 20.24 11.51 -40.40
C PRO A 235 20.46 12.41 -39.18
N THR A 236 20.93 11.82 -38.07
CA THR A 236 21.12 12.51 -36.79
C THR A 236 22.36 12.03 -36.02
N ASP A 237 23.35 11.47 -36.71
CA ASP A 237 24.55 10.88 -36.09
C ASP A 237 25.53 11.96 -35.59
N THR A 238 25.61 13.10 -36.29
CA THR A 238 26.45 14.25 -35.91
C THR A 238 25.62 15.44 -35.46
N GLU A 239 26.25 16.37 -34.72
CA GLU A 239 25.56 17.60 -34.30
C GLU A 239 25.06 18.42 -35.50
N GLU A 240 25.84 18.49 -36.58
CA GLU A 240 25.45 19.20 -37.81
C GLU A 240 24.20 18.58 -38.44
N GLN A 241 24.12 17.24 -38.45
CA GLN A 241 22.97 16.50 -38.94
C GLN A 241 21.74 16.73 -38.04
N VAL A 242 21.93 16.70 -36.71
CA VAL A 242 20.87 17.04 -35.75
C VAL A 242 20.35 18.47 -36.00
N LEU A 243 21.22 19.46 -36.17
CA LEU A 243 20.82 20.85 -36.43
C LEU A 243 20.08 20.99 -37.77
N ALA A 244 20.47 20.25 -38.80
CA ALA A 244 19.77 20.22 -40.08
C ALA A 244 18.36 19.59 -39.95
N ALA A 245 18.23 18.49 -39.21
CA ALA A 245 16.95 17.86 -38.93
C ALA A 245 16.04 18.78 -38.09
N VAL A 246 16.60 19.47 -37.09
CA VAL A 246 15.87 20.50 -36.33
C VAL A 246 15.40 21.63 -37.24
N ALA A 247 16.23 22.11 -38.17
CA ALA A 247 15.82 23.14 -39.14
C ALA A 247 14.64 22.70 -40.01
N ALA A 248 14.58 21.41 -40.39
CA ALA A 248 13.44 20.84 -41.12
C ALA A 248 12.14 20.79 -40.30
N LEU A 249 12.22 20.53 -38.99
CA LEU A 249 11.05 20.65 -38.10
C LEU A 249 10.62 22.11 -37.90
N ARG A 250 11.58 23.04 -37.79
CA ARG A 250 11.29 24.48 -37.66
C ARG A 250 10.62 25.05 -38.90
N SER A 251 10.99 24.60 -40.10
CA SER A 251 10.31 25.03 -41.34
C SER A 251 8.84 24.57 -41.39
N GLN A 252 8.46 23.55 -40.61
CA GLN A 252 7.07 23.09 -40.45
C GLN A 252 6.30 23.88 -39.36
N GLY A 253 6.98 24.76 -38.62
CA GLY A 253 6.39 25.65 -37.62
C GLY A 253 6.79 25.37 -36.17
N ALA A 254 7.75 24.48 -35.92
CA ALA A 254 8.25 24.24 -34.57
C ALA A 254 8.95 25.48 -34.00
N ARG A 255 8.58 25.89 -32.77
CA ARG A 255 9.14 27.09 -32.12
C ARG A 255 10.53 26.81 -31.56
N SER A 256 10.59 25.94 -30.55
CA SER A 256 11.84 25.45 -29.96
C SER A 256 11.94 23.94 -30.09
N VAL A 257 13.15 23.41 -30.27
CA VAL A 257 13.39 21.96 -30.36
C VAL A 257 14.47 21.56 -29.36
N LEU A 258 14.10 20.70 -28.41
CA LEU A 258 14.92 20.22 -27.31
C LEU A 258 15.35 18.78 -27.59
N VAL A 259 16.55 18.59 -28.14
CA VAL A 259 17.03 17.27 -28.56
C VAL A 259 17.89 16.65 -27.46
N THR A 260 17.53 15.45 -27.00
CA THR A 260 18.39 14.64 -26.10
C THR A 260 19.30 13.73 -26.91
N LEU A 261 20.59 13.72 -26.59
CA LEU A 261 21.68 13.09 -27.35
C LEU A 261 22.38 11.97 -26.55
N GLY A 262 21.64 11.32 -25.65
CA GLY A 262 22.16 10.29 -24.74
C GLY A 262 23.42 10.76 -23.98
N PRO A 263 24.56 10.05 -24.08
CA PRO A 263 25.79 10.41 -23.37
C PRO A 263 26.41 11.73 -23.85
N ARG A 264 26.01 12.26 -25.01
CA ARG A 264 26.48 13.58 -25.50
C ARG A 264 25.73 14.75 -24.85
N GLY A 265 24.70 14.46 -24.04
CA GLY A 265 23.92 15.47 -23.33
C GLY A 265 22.68 15.90 -24.11
N ALA A 266 22.46 17.20 -24.26
CA ALA A 266 21.30 17.75 -24.96
C ALA A 266 21.62 19.09 -25.63
N LEU A 267 20.81 19.43 -26.63
CA LEU A 267 20.79 20.75 -27.24
C LEU A 267 19.37 21.32 -27.29
N LEU A 268 19.26 22.65 -27.20
CA LEU A 268 18.00 23.38 -27.36
C LEU A 268 18.20 24.45 -28.43
N VAL A 269 17.45 24.34 -29.52
CA VAL A 269 17.35 25.39 -30.55
C VAL A 269 16.14 26.27 -30.24
N GLN A 270 16.39 27.56 -30.06
CA GLN A 270 15.37 28.55 -29.69
C GLN A 270 14.70 29.18 -30.92
N PRO A 271 13.59 29.94 -30.75
CA PRO A 271 12.90 30.60 -31.85
C PRO A 271 13.77 31.59 -32.65
N ASP A 272 14.75 32.22 -32.02
CA ASP A 272 15.71 33.13 -32.67
C ASP A 272 16.84 32.39 -33.42
N GLY A 273 16.88 31.06 -33.33
CA GLY A 273 17.93 30.21 -33.91
C GLY A 273 19.15 30.03 -33.02
N SER A 274 19.19 30.63 -31.83
CA SER A 274 20.27 30.38 -30.87
C SER A 274 20.25 28.93 -30.39
N VAL A 275 21.43 28.38 -30.13
CA VAL A 275 21.62 26.97 -29.73
C VAL A 275 22.28 26.92 -28.36
N LEU A 276 21.53 26.45 -27.36
CA LEU A 276 22.07 26.11 -26.05
C LEU A 276 22.49 24.65 -26.02
N ARG A 277 23.64 24.37 -25.39
CA ARG A 277 24.20 23.01 -25.27
C ARG A 277 24.39 22.69 -23.79
N GLN A 278 24.13 21.45 -23.43
CA GLN A 278 24.38 20.94 -22.09
C GLN A 278 24.97 19.53 -22.19
N PRO A 279 26.26 19.36 -21.87
CA PRO A 279 26.86 18.03 -21.72
C PRO A 279 26.11 17.19 -20.69
N ALA A 280 26.16 15.86 -20.86
CA ALA A 280 25.60 14.93 -19.88
C ALA A 280 26.29 15.09 -18.52
N LEU A 281 25.51 15.01 -17.44
CA LEU A 281 26.03 14.95 -16.09
C LEU A 281 26.01 13.51 -15.60
N GLU A 282 27.18 12.98 -15.24
CA GLU A 282 27.33 11.59 -14.80
C GLU A 282 27.04 11.46 -13.30
N ALA A 283 26.13 10.57 -12.94
CA ALA A 283 25.83 10.22 -11.54
C ALA A 283 26.43 8.86 -11.11
N GLY A 284 27.07 8.14 -12.04
CA GLY A 284 27.58 6.78 -11.84
C GLY A 284 27.55 5.97 -13.14
N PRO A 285 27.90 4.66 -13.08
CA PRO A 285 27.78 3.78 -14.24
C PRO A 285 26.32 3.66 -14.69
N VAL A 286 26.10 3.51 -15.99
CA VAL A 286 24.78 3.26 -16.57
C VAL A 286 24.32 1.85 -16.18
N VAL A 287 23.16 1.77 -15.53
CA VAL A 287 22.53 0.53 -15.05
C VAL A 287 21.32 0.20 -15.91
N ASP A 288 20.45 1.17 -16.17
CA ASP A 288 19.23 1.03 -16.96
C ASP A 288 18.83 2.40 -17.52
N ALA A 289 18.72 2.53 -18.84
CA ALA A 289 18.39 3.80 -19.48
C ALA A 289 16.88 4.13 -19.48
N THR A 290 16.05 3.22 -18.97
CA THR A 290 14.59 3.37 -18.93
C THR A 290 14.18 4.64 -18.16
N ALA A 291 13.21 5.38 -18.71
CA ALA A 291 12.68 6.62 -18.16
C ALA A 291 13.67 7.80 -17.98
N ALA A 292 14.93 7.69 -18.41
CA ALA A 292 15.88 8.81 -18.31
C ALA A 292 15.45 10.04 -19.13
N GLY A 293 14.89 9.80 -20.32
CA GLY A 293 14.30 10.85 -21.15
C GLY A 293 13.08 11.51 -20.52
N ASP A 294 12.27 10.73 -19.78
CA ASP A 294 11.09 11.21 -19.05
C ASP A 294 11.52 12.08 -17.86
N ALA A 295 12.50 11.63 -17.09
CA ALA A 295 13.10 12.39 -15.99
C ALA A 295 13.69 13.72 -16.47
N PHE A 296 14.41 13.71 -17.59
CA PHE A 296 14.98 14.91 -18.21
C PHE A 296 13.89 15.94 -18.57
N ARG A 297 12.84 15.51 -19.28
CA ARG A 297 11.77 16.40 -19.75
C ARG A 297 10.95 16.95 -18.58
N ALA A 298 10.65 16.12 -17.59
CA ALA A 298 9.98 16.55 -16.36
C ALA A 298 10.79 17.58 -15.57
N ALA A 299 12.09 17.34 -15.40
CA ALA A 299 13.00 18.27 -14.73
C ALA A 299 13.12 19.61 -15.47
N PHE A 300 13.20 19.58 -16.80
CA PHE A 300 13.21 20.80 -17.60
C PHE A 300 11.93 21.62 -17.38
N ALA A 301 10.74 20.98 -17.41
CA ALA A 301 9.48 21.66 -17.14
C ALA A 301 9.37 22.20 -15.70
N VAL A 302 9.83 21.45 -14.70
CA VAL A 302 9.89 21.90 -13.31
C VAL A 302 10.73 23.17 -13.19
N ALA A 303 11.93 23.19 -13.77
CA ALA A 303 12.82 24.34 -13.76
C ALA A 303 12.27 25.54 -14.56
N LEU A 304 11.59 25.26 -15.68
CA LEU A 304 10.94 26.29 -16.50
C LEU A 304 9.83 27.01 -15.73
N VAL A 305 8.96 26.25 -15.05
CA VAL A 305 7.88 26.79 -14.22
C VAL A 305 8.41 27.53 -12.99
N GLU A 306 9.63 27.19 -12.54
CA GLU A 306 10.36 27.95 -11.51
C GLU A 306 10.91 29.29 -12.00
N GLY A 307 10.80 29.59 -13.30
CA GLY A 307 11.37 30.80 -13.88
C GLY A 307 12.89 30.79 -13.95
N ARG A 308 13.52 29.61 -13.92
CA ARG A 308 14.98 29.50 -14.05
C ARG A 308 15.43 29.87 -15.48
N PRO A 309 16.66 30.39 -15.65
CA PRO A 309 17.25 30.57 -16.97
C PRO A 309 17.29 29.24 -17.76
N LEU A 310 17.13 29.30 -19.08
CA LEU A 310 17.05 28.08 -19.91
C LEU A 310 18.30 27.18 -19.79
N GLN A 311 19.49 27.76 -19.63
CA GLN A 311 20.70 26.98 -19.40
C GLN A 311 20.66 26.22 -18.07
N GLU A 312 20.08 26.81 -17.01
CA GLU A 312 19.88 26.11 -15.73
C GLU A 312 18.80 25.05 -15.83
N CYS A 313 17.75 25.28 -16.63
CA CYS A 313 16.74 24.26 -16.91
C CYS A 313 17.37 23.03 -17.57
N LEU A 314 18.23 23.23 -18.57
CA LEU A 314 18.97 22.16 -19.23
C LEU A 314 19.91 21.43 -18.25
N ARG A 315 20.62 22.17 -17.39
CA ARG A 315 21.54 21.60 -16.41
C ARG A 315 20.82 20.74 -15.37
N PHE A 316 19.70 21.23 -14.84
CA PHE A 316 18.85 20.48 -13.91
C PHE A 316 18.25 19.24 -14.57
N ALA A 317 17.80 19.36 -15.83
CA ALA A 317 17.32 18.25 -16.63
C ALA A 317 18.39 17.18 -16.89
N SER A 318 19.61 17.61 -17.22
CA SER A 318 20.74 16.71 -17.45
C SER A 318 21.12 15.94 -16.18
N ALA A 319 21.11 16.59 -15.02
CA ALA A 319 21.32 15.91 -13.74
C ALA A 319 20.22 14.86 -13.46
N ALA A 320 18.96 15.17 -13.75
CA ALA A 320 17.86 14.25 -13.52
C ALA A 320 17.97 13.00 -14.40
N GLY A 321 18.27 13.18 -15.70
CA GLY A 321 18.53 12.08 -16.62
C GLY A 321 19.75 11.25 -16.22
N GLY A 322 20.84 11.91 -15.80
CA GLY A 322 22.07 11.28 -15.34
C GLY A 322 21.89 10.38 -14.11
N ILE A 323 21.06 10.80 -13.15
CA ILE A 323 20.73 9.98 -11.97
C ILE A 323 19.79 8.82 -12.33
N ALA A 324 18.82 9.06 -13.22
CA ALA A 324 17.89 8.01 -13.65
C ALA A 324 18.65 6.84 -14.31
N VAL A 325 19.59 7.12 -15.23
CA VAL A 325 20.35 6.06 -15.91
C VAL A 325 21.24 5.22 -14.98
N SER A 326 21.59 5.74 -13.79
CA SER A 326 22.46 5.03 -12.84
C SER A 326 21.68 4.11 -11.89
N ARG A 327 20.39 3.89 -12.13
CA ARG A 327 19.48 3.09 -11.28
C ARG A 327 18.62 2.18 -12.14
N MET A 328 18.11 1.12 -11.55
CA MET A 328 17.26 0.14 -12.23
C MET A 328 15.78 0.58 -12.26
N GLY A 329 15.11 0.38 -13.39
CA GLY A 329 13.66 0.53 -13.57
C GLY A 329 13.19 1.95 -13.85
N ALA A 330 11.95 2.10 -14.33
CA ALA A 330 11.34 3.39 -14.65
C ALA A 330 11.06 4.25 -13.40
N VAL A 331 9.86 4.18 -12.82
CA VAL A 331 9.50 4.93 -11.59
C VAL A 331 10.52 4.75 -10.43
N PRO A 332 11.10 3.57 -10.18
CA PRO A 332 12.12 3.41 -9.14
C PRO A 332 13.40 4.21 -9.36
N SER A 333 13.84 4.47 -10.60
CA SER A 333 15.07 5.23 -10.88
C SER A 333 14.89 6.75 -10.74
N LEU A 334 13.66 7.25 -10.87
CA LEU A 334 13.40 8.70 -10.95
C LEU A 334 13.92 9.46 -9.71
N PRO A 335 14.72 10.51 -9.91
CA PRO A 335 15.41 11.18 -8.82
C PRO A 335 14.49 12.07 -7.97
N ARG A 336 14.93 12.36 -6.75
CA ARG A 336 14.36 13.39 -5.87
C ARG A 336 15.05 14.73 -6.10
N ARG A 337 14.35 15.81 -5.75
CA ARG A 337 14.87 17.18 -5.88
C ARG A 337 16.29 17.40 -5.34
N HIS A 338 16.54 17.03 -4.09
CA HIS A 338 17.80 17.34 -3.40
C HIS A 338 19.05 16.77 -4.12
N GLU A 339 18.97 15.52 -4.59
CA GLU A 339 20.08 14.86 -5.28
C GLU A 339 20.28 15.43 -6.68
N THR A 340 19.20 15.81 -7.37
CA THR A 340 19.29 16.49 -8.66
C THR A 340 19.92 17.87 -8.52
N GLU A 341 19.56 18.63 -7.48
CA GLU A 341 20.21 19.92 -7.20
C GLU A 341 21.68 19.77 -6.82
N GLN A 342 22.03 18.74 -6.04
CA GLN A 342 23.40 18.47 -5.67
C GLN A 342 24.27 18.15 -6.89
N LEU A 343 23.79 17.30 -7.80
CA LEU A 343 24.53 16.98 -9.03
C LEU A 343 24.55 18.16 -10.01
N ALA A 344 23.44 18.89 -10.14
CA ALA A 344 23.35 20.01 -11.06
C ALA A 344 24.20 21.19 -10.59
N PHE A 345 24.11 21.60 -9.32
CA PHE A 345 24.61 22.89 -8.82
C PHE A 345 25.57 22.78 -7.63
N GLY A 346 25.79 21.58 -7.09
CA GLY A 346 26.76 21.36 -6.03
C GLY A 346 28.19 21.70 -6.48
N SER A 347 28.96 22.34 -5.62
CA SER A 347 30.38 22.59 -5.85
C SER A 347 31.11 21.24 -5.81
N GLY A 348 31.67 20.80 -6.94
CA GLY A 348 32.45 19.56 -6.99
C GLY A 348 33.67 19.65 -6.09
N SER A 349 33.67 18.95 -4.95
CA SER A 349 34.88 18.58 -4.23
C SER A 349 35.10 17.08 -4.41
N GLY A 350 36.20 16.72 -5.07
CA GLY A 350 36.58 15.34 -5.29
C GLY A 350 36.78 14.54 -3.99
N SER A 351 36.65 13.22 -4.13
CA SER A 351 37.33 12.17 -3.36
C SER A 351 37.96 12.57 -2.01
N SER A 352 37.38 12.12 -0.89
CA SER A 352 38.06 11.28 0.11
C SER A 352 37.19 10.99 1.33
N THR A 353 37.63 9.98 2.06
CA THR A 353 37.05 9.23 3.18
C THR A 353 36.84 9.97 4.50
N ALA A 354 35.88 9.45 5.27
CA ALA A 354 35.80 9.38 6.75
C ALA A 354 35.31 10.59 7.58
N GLY A 355 34.42 10.28 8.53
CA GLY A 355 34.27 10.96 9.82
C GLY A 355 33.07 11.90 9.97
N GLY A 356 32.08 11.53 10.79
CA GLY A 356 31.31 12.54 11.55
C GLY A 356 32.16 13.10 12.70
N PRO A 357 31.62 13.90 13.64
CA PRO A 357 30.30 14.55 13.73
C PRO A 357 30.39 16.06 14.13
N LYS A 358 29.25 16.78 14.15
CA LYS A 358 28.70 17.57 15.29
C LYS A 358 27.85 18.78 14.86
N ALA A 359 26.77 18.93 15.62
CA ALA A 359 25.83 20.03 15.63
C ALA A 359 26.45 21.37 16.06
N ALA A 360 25.81 22.46 15.63
CA ALA A 360 25.76 23.70 16.39
C ALA A 360 24.39 24.37 16.17
N ALA A 361 23.68 24.55 17.28
CA ALA A 361 22.48 25.35 17.40
C ALA A 361 22.81 26.84 17.24
N GLY A 362 21.84 27.61 16.75
CA GLY A 362 21.84 29.07 16.76
C GLY A 362 20.42 29.56 16.97
N SER A 363 20.18 30.11 18.15
CA SER A 363 18.94 30.65 18.71
C SER A 363 18.69 32.12 18.32
N GLY A 364 17.47 32.60 18.60
CA GLY A 364 17.11 34.03 18.65
C GLY A 364 15.79 34.31 17.93
N ALA A 365 14.60 34.26 18.55
CA ALA A 365 14.03 35.11 19.61
C ALA A 365 13.18 36.30 19.06
N ASP A 366 11.95 36.35 19.59
CA ASP A 366 11.04 37.49 19.80
C ASP A 366 10.37 38.17 18.60
N ALA A 367 9.15 38.71 18.67
CA ALA A 367 7.97 38.63 19.54
C ALA A 367 6.90 39.54 18.89
N ALA A 368 5.62 39.37 19.28
CA ALA A 368 4.56 40.40 19.40
C ALA A 368 3.22 40.14 18.66
N ALA A 369 2.31 39.55 19.44
CA ALA A 369 0.92 39.94 19.73
C ALA A 369 0.09 40.92 18.86
N ALA A 370 -1.17 40.51 18.65
CA ALA A 370 -2.47 41.23 18.72
C ALA A 370 -3.37 40.79 17.52
N GLY A 371 -4.65 40.44 17.61
CA GLY A 371 -5.69 40.48 18.64
C GLY A 371 -7.07 40.58 17.93
N GLY A 372 -8.10 39.89 18.43
CA GLY A 372 -9.53 40.04 18.04
C GLY A 372 -10.14 38.79 17.38
N ALA A 373 -10.85 37.91 18.11
CA ALA A 373 -12.27 37.98 18.53
C ALA A 373 -13.24 37.97 17.32
N SER A 374 -14.30 37.16 17.21
CA SER A 374 -15.04 36.29 18.14
C SER A 374 -16.06 35.48 17.33
N GLY A 375 -16.39 34.26 17.75
CA GLY A 375 -17.47 33.48 17.14
C GLY A 375 -17.72 32.17 17.88
N THR A 376 -18.03 32.27 19.17
CA THR A 376 -18.35 31.15 20.05
C THR A 376 -19.69 30.50 19.72
N CYS A 377 -19.71 29.18 19.60
CA CYS A 377 -20.85 28.35 20.04
C CYS A 377 -20.31 27.36 21.07
N SER A 378 -20.75 27.56 22.30
CA SER A 378 -20.35 26.84 23.51
C SER A 378 -21.02 25.47 23.59
N ALA A 379 -20.21 24.42 23.75
CA ALA A 379 -20.61 23.22 24.49
C ALA A 379 -19.67 23.11 25.70
N SER A 380 -20.15 23.62 26.84
CA SER A 380 -19.48 23.54 28.13
C SER A 380 -19.58 22.12 28.68
N GLY A 381 -18.43 21.45 28.75
CA GLY A 381 -18.21 20.23 29.53
C GLY A 381 -16.76 20.23 30.00
N SER A 382 -16.50 20.91 31.12
CA SER A 382 -15.19 20.93 31.78
C SER A 382 -14.89 19.56 32.39
N GLY A 383 -14.29 18.68 31.59
CA GLY A 383 -13.55 17.53 32.08
C GLY A 383 -12.07 17.79 31.85
N THR A 384 -11.33 18.07 32.93
CA THR A 384 -9.88 17.90 32.94
C THR A 384 -9.55 16.56 32.29
N ALA A 385 -8.58 16.52 31.36
CA ALA A 385 -8.01 15.29 30.82
C ALA A 385 -7.31 14.52 31.94
N GLY A 386 -8.10 13.93 32.84
CA GLY A 386 -7.64 12.90 33.74
C GLY A 386 -7.26 11.73 32.85
N SER A 387 -6.00 11.31 32.92
CA SER A 387 -5.57 10.06 32.33
C SER A 387 -6.54 8.98 32.76
N LEU A 388 -7.35 8.45 31.84
CA LEU A 388 -8.16 7.28 32.12
C LEU A 388 -7.22 6.22 32.72
N PRO A 389 -7.60 5.55 33.82
CA PRO A 389 -6.77 4.53 34.42
C PRO A 389 -6.37 3.50 33.35
N PRO A 390 -5.15 2.93 33.41
CA PRO A 390 -4.70 1.95 32.44
C PRO A 390 -5.73 0.82 32.38
N VAL A 391 -6.33 0.62 31.21
CA VAL A 391 -7.31 -0.45 31.00
C VAL A 391 -6.54 -1.74 30.89
N GLU A 392 -6.52 -2.50 31.98
CA GLU A 392 -5.84 -3.77 32.05
C GLU A 392 -6.48 -4.76 31.07
N CYS A 393 -5.63 -5.49 30.34
CA CYS A 393 -6.06 -6.55 29.44
C CYS A 393 -6.22 -7.84 30.26
N PRO A 394 -7.42 -8.45 30.33
CA PRO A 394 -7.67 -9.60 31.19
C PRO A 394 -7.14 -10.91 30.62
N TYR A 395 -6.73 -10.92 29.34
CA TYR A 395 -6.37 -12.13 28.63
C TYR A 395 -4.94 -12.58 28.90
N GLN A 396 -4.80 -13.91 29.03
CA GLN A 396 -3.54 -14.61 28.90
C GLN A 396 -3.23 -14.87 27.42
N PHE A 397 -1.94 -14.98 27.10
CA PHE A 397 -1.46 -15.14 25.73
C PHE A 397 -0.71 -16.45 25.54
N ALA A 398 -0.98 -17.10 24.41
CA ALA A 398 -0.28 -18.26 23.88
C ALA A 398 0.25 -17.96 22.47
N SER A 399 1.23 -18.72 22.01
CA SER A 399 1.67 -18.67 20.61
C SER A 399 2.06 -20.06 20.12
N ARG A 400 2.16 -20.19 18.81
CA ARG A 400 2.46 -21.45 18.15
C ARG A 400 3.84 -22.00 18.52
N LEU A 401 3.89 -23.13 19.22
CA LEU A 401 5.15 -23.77 19.64
C LEU A 401 6.05 -24.12 18.44
N ASN A 402 5.46 -24.58 17.33
CA ASN A 402 6.20 -24.88 16.09
C ASN A 402 6.94 -23.67 15.52
N SER A 403 6.52 -22.44 15.80
CA SER A 403 7.20 -21.24 15.29
C SER A 403 8.60 -21.09 15.90
N MET A 404 8.85 -21.68 17.07
CA MET A 404 10.15 -21.67 17.74
C MET A 404 11.24 -22.46 17.01
N GLN A 405 10.87 -23.25 15.99
CA GLN A 405 11.84 -23.93 15.13
C GLN A 405 12.47 -23.01 14.07
N ALA A 406 11.84 -21.86 13.78
CA ALA A 406 12.30 -20.90 12.77
C ALA A 406 13.53 -20.11 13.24
N ARG A 407 14.29 -19.55 12.29
CA ARG A 407 15.51 -18.74 12.55
C ARG A 407 16.41 -19.37 13.63
N ARG A 408 16.88 -20.60 13.39
CA ARG A 408 17.63 -21.39 14.37
C ARG A 408 18.94 -20.76 14.78
N GLU A 409 19.54 -19.98 13.91
CA GLU A 409 20.75 -19.22 14.19
C GLU A 409 20.54 -18.16 15.29
N LEU A 410 19.29 -17.83 15.64
CA LEU A 410 18.94 -16.98 16.77
C LEU A 410 18.69 -17.77 18.07
N ALA A 411 18.64 -19.10 18.01
CA ALA A 411 18.51 -19.94 19.20
C ALA A 411 19.85 -20.00 19.95
N GLY A 412 19.80 -19.75 21.26
CA GLY A 412 20.98 -19.79 22.13
C GLY A 412 21.24 -21.20 22.65
N ARG A 413 22.47 -21.49 23.10
CA ARG A 413 22.81 -22.79 23.73
C ARG A 413 21.90 -23.15 24.92
N ALA A 414 21.35 -22.15 25.60
CA ALA A 414 20.42 -22.31 26.72
C ALA A 414 19.02 -22.83 26.32
N ASP A 415 18.64 -22.74 25.05
CA ASP A 415 17.37 -23.27 24.55
C ASP A 415 17.34 -24.80 24.52
N GLY A 416 18.50 -25.47 24.62
CA GLY A 416 18.58 -26.91 24.42
C GLY A 416 18.58 -27.31 22.94
N GLY A 417 18.24 -28.56 22.66
CA GLY A 417 18.19 -29.09 21.29
C GLY A 417 16.95 -28.65 20.52
N ASN A 418 16.96 -28.83 19.20
CA ASN A 418 15.78 -28.57 18.35
C ASN A 418 14.74 -29.70 18.50
N ASN A 419 13.97 -29.63 19.58
CA ASN A 419 12.87 -30.53 19.91
C ASN A 419 11.84 -29.77 20.76
N VAL A 420 10.71 -30.42 21.07
CA VAL A 420 9.60 -29.84 21.85
C VAL A 420 10.07 -29.16 23.14
N LEU A 421 10.94 -29.82 23.93
CA LEU A 421 11.43 -29.27 25.19
C LEU A 421 12.29 -28.02 24.98
N GLY A 422 13.10 -28.00 23.92
CA GLY A 422 13.90 -26.83 23.61
C GLY A 422 13.08 -25.67 23.03
N TRP A 423 12.04 -25.97 22.27
CA TRP A 423 11.08 -24.97 21.80
C TRP A 423 10.32 -24.31 22.95
N ILE A 424 9.92 -25.07 23.99
CA ILE A 424 9.31 -24.53 25.21
C ILE A 424 10.27 -23.55 25.92
N LYS A 425 11.54 -23.92 26.05
CA LYS A 425 12.56 -23.04 26.65
C LYS A 425 12.79 -21.78 25.84
N ARG A 426 12.73 -21.86 24.51
CA ARG A 426 12.83 -20.68 23.65
C ARG A 426 11.60 -19.79 23.81
N GLN A 427 10.42 -20.40 23.87
CA GLN A 427 9.14 -19.70 24.00
C GLN A 427 9.02 -18.96 25.35
N SER A 428 9.64 -19.45 26.43
CA SER A 428 9.63 -18.75 27.73
C SER A 428 10.40 -17.43 27.74
N ARG A 429 11.17 -17.13 26.69
CA ARG A 429 11.81 -15.82 26.51
C ARG A 429 10.81 -14.74 26.09
N VAL A 430 9.64 -15.11 25.58
CA VAL A 430 8.62 -14.17 25.11
C VAL A 430 8.01 -13.44 26.31
N ARG A 431 8.27 -12.14 26.43
CA ARG A 431 7.70 -11.34 27.53
C ARG A 431 6.19 -11.22 27.39
N GLY A 432 5.48 -11.57 28.46
CA GLY A 432 4.02 -11.48 28.56
C GLY A 432 3.26 -12.70 28.02
N LEU A 433 3.98 -13.74 27.59
CA LEU A 433 3.41 -15.04 27.27
C LEU A 433 3.34 -15.90 28.54
N SER A 434 2.21 -16.57 28.75
CA SER A 434 2.01 -17.44 29.93
C SER A 434 1.51 -18.83 29.57
N LEU A 435 1.03 -19.02 28.34
CA LEU A 435 0.41 -20.25 27.88
C LEU A 435 1.13 -20.78 26.63
N VAL A 436 1.02 -22.10 26.42
CA VAL A 436 1.49 -22.81 25.23
C VAL A 436 0.40 -23.75 24.78
N ASP A 437 0.03 -23.66 23.51
CA ASP A 437 -0.85 -24.64 22.89
C ASP A 437 0.01 -25.72 22.22
N VAL A 438 -0.31 -26.98 22.50
CA VAL A 438 0.50 -28.14 22.11
C VAL A 438 -0.22 -28.97 21.06
N ASN A 439 0.51 -29.47 20.07
CA ASN A 439 -0.08 -30.29 19.01
C ASN A 439 -0.10 -31.77 19.41
N HIS A 440 -1.24 -32.44 19.20
CA HIS A 440 -1.39 -33.89 19.33
C HIS A 440 -1.74 -34.52 17.97
N PRO A 441 -1.06 -35.60 17.52
CA PRO A 441 0.00 -36.33 18.23
C PRO A 441 1.39 -35.68 18.13
N GLN A 442 1.59 -34.74 17.19
CA GLN A 442 2.91 -34.22 16.77
C GLN A 442 3.91 -33.92 17.89
N HIS A 443 3.51 -33.23 18.96
CA HIS A 443 4.40 -32.92 20.09
C HIS A 443 4.33 -33.96 21.20
N THR A 444 3.14 -34.51 21.42
CA THR A 444 2.85 -35.41 22.54
C THR A 444 3.41 -36.82 22.37
N THR A 445 3.62 -37.30 21.12
CA THR A 445 4.14 -38.65 20.84
C THR A 445 5.63 -38.66 20.50
N ALA A 446 6.31 -37.52 20.64
CA ALA A 446 7.75 -37.46 20.48
C ALA A 446 8.46 -38.37 21.51
N VAL A 447 9.51 -39.06 21.05
CA VAL A 447 10.17 -40.14 21.82
C VAL A 447 10.55 -39.67 23.23
N GLY A 448 10.05 -40.39 24.25
CA GLY A 448 10.38 -40.16 25.65
C GLY A 448 9.62 -39.04 26.35
N LEU A 449 8.69 -38.35 25.67
CA LEU A 449 7.77 -37.39 26.26
C LEU A 449 6.55 -38.10 26.88
N THR A 450 6.18 -37.65 28.07
CA THR A 450 4.96 -38.05 28.78
C THR A 450 4.22 -36.78 29.22
N PRO A 451 2.92 -36.84 29.54
CA PRO A 451 2.18 -35.70 30.05
C PRO A 451 2.87 -35.03 31.25
N GLN A 452 3.41 -35.84 32.17
CA GLN A 452 4.10 -35.35 33.37
C GLN A 452 5.40 -34.63 33.02
N LYS A 453 6.19 -35.16 32.07
CA LYS A 453 7.43 -34.51 31.61
C LYS A 453 7.14 -33.20 30.89
N LEU A 454 6.10 -33.17 30.06
CA LEU A 454 5.70 -31.96 29.34
C LEU A 454 5.18 -30.88 30.30
N ALA A 455 4.31 -31.25 31.25
CA ALA A 455 3.84 -30.35 32.30
C ALA A 455 4.99 -29.81 33.17
N ALA A 456 5.95 -30.66 33.56
CA ALA A 456 7.13 -30.23 34.31
C ALA A 456 8.01 -29.26 33.51
N ALA A 457 8.16 -29.48 32.20
CA ALA A 457 8.92 -28.59 31.32
C ALA A 457 8.27 -27.21 31.17
N LEU A 458 6.94 -27.18 30.98
CA LEU A 458 6.16 -25.93 30.94
C LEU A 458 6.31 -25.16 32.26
N SER A 459 6.08 -25.83 33.39
CA SER A 459 6.19 -25.24 34.73
C SER A 459 7.60 -24.68 35.01
N SER A 460 8.65 -25.45 34.68
CA SER A 460 10.05 -25.00 34.82
C SER A 460 10.37 -23.78 33.95
N ALA A 461 9.62 -23.59 32.87
CA ALA A 461 9.75 -22.47 31.96
C ALA A 461 8.82 -21.29 32.32
N GLY A 462 8.05 -21.39 33.41
CA GLY A 462 7.06 -20.37 33.82
C GLY A 462 5.83 -20.30 32.91
N LEU A 463 5.54 -21.38 32.18
CA LEU A 463 4.45 -21.50 31.22
C LEU A 463 3.45 -22.57 31.68
N SER A 464 2.23 -22.53 31.14
CA SER A 464 1.20 -23.56 31.35
C SER A 464 0.59 -23.98 30.01
N ALA A 465 -0.09 -25.12 29.95
CA ALA A 465 -0.79 -25.53 28.74
C ALA A 465 -2.10 -24.76 28.59
N GLY A 466 -2.33 -24.14 27.43
CA GLY A 466 -3.59 -23.46 27.12
C GLY A 466 -4.61 -24.44 26.52
N ALA A 467 -4.28 -24.94 25.34
CA ALA A 467 -5.06 -25.93 24.59
C ALA A 467 -4.20 -27.08 24.02
N VAL A 468 -4.87 -28.15 23.59
CA VAL A 468 -4.29 -29.20 22.75
C VAL A 468 -4.88 -29.10 21.33
N CYS A 469 -4.05 -28.81 20.34
CA CYS A 469 -4.47 -28.68 18.95
C CYS A 469 -4.28 -30.02 18.22
N LEU A 470 -5.35 -30.54 17.62
CA LEU A 470 -5.27 -31.82 16.91
C LEU A 470 -4.62 -31.68 15.53
N ARG A 471 -3.88 -32.71 15.16
CA ARG A 471 -3.29 -32.91 13.84
C ARG A 471 -3.64 -34.31 13.37
N PHE A 472 -4.18 -34.40 12.16
CA PHE A 472 -4.55 -35.66 11.53
C PHE A 472 -3.46 -36.04 10.52
N PRO A 473 -2.78 -37.18 10.66
CA PRO A 473 -1.78 -37.61 9.68
C PRO A 473 -2.37 -37.87 8.27
N ALA A 474 -1.76 -37.27 7.24
CA ALA A 474 -2.30 -37.28 5.88
C ALA A 474 -2.42 -38.69 5.28
N GLU A 475 -1.52 -39.59 5.66
CA GLU A 475 -1.50 -40.99 5.19
C GLU A 475 -2.80 -41.75 5.51
N GLU A 476 -3.50 -41.35 6.58
CA GLU A 476 -4.73 -42.00 7.02
C GLU A 476 -5.97 -41.16 6.73
N TYR A 477 -5.85 -39.83 6.76
CA TYR A 477 -7.00 -38.92 6.75
C TYR A 477 -7.14 -38.08 5.47
N SER A 478 -6.36 -38.32 4.41
CA SER A 478 -6.41 -37.54 3.15
C SER A 478 -7.79 -37.48 2.45
N LEU A 479 -8.72 -38.40 2.76
CA LEU A 479 -10.10 -38.38 2.27
C LEU A 479 -11.13 -37.88 3.31
N GLY A 480 -10.67 -37.14 4.31
CA GLY A 480 -11.45 -36.67 5.45
C GLY A 480 -11.10 -37.39 6.75
N ALA A 481 -11.28 -36.71 7.88
CA ALA A 481 -11.15 -37.29 9.21
C ALA A 481 -12.53 -37.67 9.75
N PHE A 482 -13.34 -36.66 10.06
CA PHE A 482 -14.71 -36.82 10.56
C PHE A 482 -15.74 -37.02 9.45
N SER A 483 -15.47 -36.53 8.24
CA SER A 483 -16.34 -36.64 7.07
C SER A 483 -16.03 -37.86 6.18
N ASN A 484 -14.99 -38.63 6.54
CA ASN A 484 -14.47 -39.74 5.72
C ASN A 484 -15.58 -40.75 5.36
N PRO A 485 -15.65 -41.28 4.12
CA PRO A 485 -16.60 -42.31 3.77
C PRO A 485 -16.45 -43.62 4.58
N ASP A 486 -15.23 -43.99 4.96
CA ASP A 486 -14.97 -45.19 5.75
C ASP A 486 -15.25 -44.95 7.24
N ALA A 487 -16.19 -45.72 7.80
CA ALA A 487 -16.55 -45.66 9.21
C ALA A 487 -15.40 -46.02 10.16
N ALA A 488 -14.48 -46.90 9.74
CA ALA A 488 -13.33 -47.27 10.54
C ALA A 488 -12.34 -46.09 10.65
N VAL A 489 -12.13 -45.34 9.57
CA VAL A 489 -11.27 -44.13 9.59
C VAL A 489 -11.89 -43.06 10.49
N ARG A 490 -13.20 -42.83 10.38
CA ARG A 490 -13.90 -41.89 11.29
C ARG A 490 -13.78 -42.28 12.76
N ALA A 491 -13.92 -43.57 13.07
CA ALA A 491 -13.76 -44.07 14.44
C ALA A 491 -12.35 -43.82 14.99
N LYS A 492 -11.31 -43.97 14.15
CA LYS A 492 -9.93 -43.64 14.53
C LYS A 492 -9.71 -42.14 14.73
N ALA A 493 -10.28 -41.29 13.87
CA ALA A 493 -10.24 -39.83 14.05
C ALA A 493 -10.86 -39.41 15.39
N VAL A 494 -12.00 -40.00 15.75
CA VAL A 494 -12.63 -39.79 17.06
C VAL A 494 -11.73 -40.29 18.20
N GLN A 495 -11.14 -41.47 18.09
CA GLN A 495 -10.24 -42.02 19.12
C GLN A 495 -9.00 -41.14 19.33
N LEU A 496 -8.32 -40.71 18.26
CA LEU A 496 -7.20 -39.77 18.30
C LEU A 496 -7.61 -38.47 19.00
N SER A 497 -8.82 -37.99 18.72
CA SER A 497 -9.34 -36.77 19.35
C SER A 497 -9.64 -36.96 20.84
N VAL A 498 -10.18 -38.12 21.23
CA VAL A 498 -10.37 -38.50 22.64
C VAL A 498 -9.03 -38.63 23.37
N GLU A 499 -7.99 -39.13 22.71
CA GLU A 499 -6.64 -39.15 23.27
C GLU A 499 -6.10 -37.72 23.49
N GLY A 500 -6.29 -36.81 22.52
CA GLY A 500 -5.97 -35.39 22.69
C GLY A 500 -6.71 -34.76 23.87
N CYS A 501 -8.00 -35.08 24.06
CA CYS A 501 -8.78 -34.71 25.24
C CYS A 501 -8.18 -35.22 26.57
N ARG A 502 -7.65 -36.45 26.60
CA ARG A 502 -6.95 -36.97 27.80
C ARG A 502 -5.64 -36.23 28.05
N TRP A 503 -4.89 -35.92 26.99
CA TRP A 503 -3.70 -35.07 27.09
C TRP A 503 -4.03 -33.70 27.65
N ALA A 504 -5.11 -33.06 27.18
CA ALA A 504 -5.54 -31.76 27.67
C ALA A 504 -5.83 -31.82 29.18
N ALA A 505 -6.61 -32.81 29.62
CA ALA A 505 -6.90 -33.02 31.05
C ALA A 505 -5.63 -33.25 31.89
N GLN A 506 -4.68 -34.04 31.41
CA GLN A 506 -3.44 -34.34 32.13
C GLN A 506 -2.46 -33.15 32.18
N LEU A 507 -2.51 -32.27 31.17
CA LEU A 507 -1.70 -31.04 31.13
C LEU A 507 -2.35 -29.86 31.86
N GLY A 508 -3.63 -29.99 32.25
CA GLY A 508 -4.42 -28.90 32.81
C GLY A 508 -4.86 -27.86 31.78
N ALA A 509 -4.85 -28.22 30.49
CA ALA A 509 -5.39 -27.40 29.42
C ALA A 509 -6.93 -27.42 29.47
N ARG A 510 -7.56 -26.33 29.04
CA ARG A 510 -9.02 -26.15 29.12
C ARG A 510 -9.76 -26.66 27.88
N GLU A 511 -9.03 -26.87 26.80
CA GLU A 511 -9.60 -26.97 25.46
C GLU A 511 -8.81 -27.90 24.54
N VAL A 512 -9.55 -28.57 23.66
CA VAL A 512 -9.04 -29.28 22.49
C VAL A 512 -9.55 -28.59 21.24
N ILE A 513 -8.62 -28.17 20.39
CA ILE A 513 -8.91 -27.48 19.14
C ILE A 513 -8.83 -28.48 17.99
N LEU A 514 -9.93 -28.61 17.24
CA LEU A 514 -10.05 -29.46 16.07
C LEU A 514 -9.75 -28.64 14.83
N TRP A 515 -8.61 -28.92 14.18
CA TRP A 515 -8.31 -28.40 12.86
C TRP A 515 -8.65 -29.47 11.82
N ALA A 516 -9.80 -29.29 11.16
CA ALA A 516 -10.39 -30.26 10.24
C ALA A 516 -9.77 -30.20 8.83
N GLN A 517 -8.43 -30.26 8.78
CA GLN A 517 -7.62 -29.97 7.59
C GLN A 517 -8.05 -30.74 6.34
N PHE A 518 -8.47 -31.99 6.49
CA PHE A 518 -8.82 -32.89 5.39
C PHE A 518 -10.33 -33.05 5.17
N ASP A 519 -11.17 -32.47 6.04
CA ASP A 519 -12.62 -32.64 5.98
C ASP A 519 -13.23 -31.72 4.92
N GLY A 520 -13.10 -32.12 3.65
CA GLY A 520 -13.61 -31.38 2.49
C GLY A 520 -13.41 -32.12 1.17
N TYR A 521 -13.26 -31.37 0.09
CA TYR A 521 -13.16 -31.86 -1.28
C TYR A 521 -12.47 -30.85 -2.20
N ASP A 522 -12.04 -31.30 -3.38
CA ASP A 522 -11.32 -30.49 -4.37
C ASP A 522 -12.11 -30.27 -5.65
N TYR A 523 -12.96 -31.22 -6.03
CA TYR A 523 -13.68 -31.19 -7.29
C TYR A 523 -15.20 -31.15 -7.10
N SER A 524 -15.88 -30.52 -8.05
CA SER A 524 -17.33 -30.66 -8.18
C SER A 524 -17.70 -32.14 -8.33
N PHE A 525 -18.77 -32.57 -7.66
CA PHE A 525 -19.26 -33.96 -7.66
C PHE A 525 -18.35 -34.99 -6.95
N GLN A 526 -17.29 -34.58 -6.26
CA GLN A 526 -16.39 -35.50 -5.53
C GLN A 526 -17.04 -36.13 -4.29
N VAL A 527 -17.87 -35.37 -3.57
CA VAL A 527 -18.48 -35.79 -2.31
C VAL A 527 -19.99 -35.62 -2.34
N ASP A 528 -20.70 -36.50 -1.64
CA ASP A 528 -22.08 -36.26 -1.24
C ASP A 528 -22.07 -35.30 -0.04
N TYR A 529 -22.51 -34.06 -0.26
CA TYR A 529 -22.44 -32.98 0.72
C TYR A 529 -23.25 -33.30 1.98
N LEU A 530 -24.43 -33.90 1.86
CA LEU A 530 -25.29 -34.19 2.99
C LEU A 530 -24.74 -35.36 3.80
N ALA A 531 -24.27 -36.42 3.12
CA ALA A 531 -23.64 -37.54 3.80
C ALA A 531 -22.34 -37.13 4.51
N ALA A 532 -21.52 -36.29 3.89
CA ALA A 532 -20.30 -35.77 4.51
C ALA A 532 -20.63 -34.94 5.76
N TRP A 533 -21.61 -34.05 5.68
CA TRP A 533 -22.08 -33.24 6.81
C TRP A 533 -22.61 -34.11 7.96
N GLU A 534 -23.50 -35.07 7.67
CA GLU A 534 -24.07 -35.95 8.68
C GLU A 534 -22.98 -36.77 9.40
N ARG A 535 -22.00 -37.31 8.65
CA ARG A 535 -20.86 -38.02 9.22
C ARG A 535 -20.06 -37.13 10.16
N THR A 536 -19.76 -35.90 9.76
CA THR A 536 -19.08 -34.92 10.62
C THR A 536 -19.85 -34.66 11.92
N VAL A 537 -21.15 -34.40 11.84
CA VAL A 537 -22.00 -34.20 13.05
C VAL A 537 -21.98 -35.42 13.97
N GLN A 538 -22.14 -36.63 13.42
CA GLN A 538 -22.14 -37.87 14.20
C GLN A 538 -20.79 -38.11 14.90
N SER A 539 -19.67 -37.95 14.18
CA SER A 539 -18.34 -38.13 14.76
C SER A 539 -18.02 -37.09 15.84
N LEU A 540 -18.42 -35.83 15.65
CA LEU A 540 -18.21 -34.78 16.65
C LEU A 540 -19.07 -34.99 17.91
N ARG A 541 -20.30 -35.53 17.77
CA ARG A 541 -21.11 -35.96 18.92
C ARG A 541 -20.42 -37.08 19.70
N GLN A 542 -19.93 -38.11 19.01
CA GLN A 542 -19.21 -39.22 19.66
C GLN A 542 -17.97 -38.74 20.40
N LEU A 543 -17.20 -37.82 19.80
CA LEU A 543 -16.06 -37.19 20.44
C LEU A 543 -16.48 -36.39 21.68
N ALA A 544 -17.48 -35.51 21.55
CA ALA A 544 -17.99 -34.70 22.65
C ALA A 544 -18.49 -35.56 23.84
N ASP A 545 -19.15 -36.68 23.55
CA ASP A 545 -19.65 -37.62 24.55
C ASP A 545 -18.54 -38.45 25.23
N ALA A 546 -17.42 -38.69 24.54
CA ALA A 546 -16.30 -39.49 25.03
C ALA A 546 -15.15 -38.67 25.66
N CYS A 547 -15.12 -37.35 25.45
CA CYS A 547 -14.10 -36.47 26.01
C CYS A 547 -14.24 -36.36 27.55
N PRO A 548 -13.14 -36.32 28.33
CA PRO A 548 -13.21 -36.20 29.78
C PRO A 548 -14.00 -34.96 30.21
N PRO A 549 -14.74 -35.04 31.33
CA PRO A 549 -15.50 -33.91 31.85
C PRO A 549 -14.61 -32.68 32.08
N GLY A 550 -15.14 -31.49 31.75
CA GLY A 550 -14.45 -30.21 31.95
C GLY A 550 -13.54 -29.79 30.78
N ILE A 551 -13.33 -30.63 29.78
CA ILE A 551 -12.60 -30.27 28.56
C ILE A 551 -13.57 -29.72 27.52
N ARG A 552 -13.31 -28.51 27.04
CA ARG A 552 -14.00 -27.91 25.90
C ARG A 552 -13.43 -28.46 24.59
N ILE A 553 -14.28 -28.65 23.60
CA ILE A 553 -13.90 -29.05 22.26
C ILE A 553 -14.34 -27.94 21.32
N SER A 554 -13.43 -27.45 20.50
CA SER A 554 -13.72 -26.38 19.57
C SER A 554 -13.34 -26.75 18.15
N LEU A 555 -14.24 -26.55 17.19
CA LEU A 555 -13.86 -26.61 15.78
C LEU A 555 -13.26 -25.27 15.34
N GLU A 556 -12.15 -25.34 14.62
CA GLU A 556 -11.53 -24.22 13.93
C GLU A 556 -11.93 -24.25 12.45
N PRO A 557 -12.93 -23.47 12.02
CA PRO A 557 -13.36 -23.46 10.62
C PRO A 557 -12.29 -22.80 9.75
N LYS A 558 -12.08 -23.36 8.56
CA LYS A 558 -11.17 -22.83 7.55
C LYS A 558 -11.78 -23.04 6.17
N PRO A 559 -11.92 -22.00 5.32
CA PRO A 559 -12.58 -22.11 4.03
C PRO A 559 -11.86 -23.04 3.04
N THR A 560 -10.53 -23.01 3.06
CA THR A 560 -9.64 -23.77 2.18
C THR A 560 -8.31 -24.02 2.87
N ASP A 561 -7.63 -25.10 2.49
CA ASP A 561 -6.30 -25.47 2.94
C ASP A 561 -5.44 -25.98 1.76
N GLU A 562 -4.12 -26.07 1.97
CA GLU A 562 -3.23 -26.72 1.01
C GLU A 562 -3.60 -28.19 0.76
N SER A 563 -4.19 -28.86 1.77
CA SER A 563 -4.64 -30.25 1.69
C SER A 563 -6.09 -30.44 1.26
N THR A 564 -6.90 -29.38 1.20
CA THR A 564 -8.33 -29.46 0.87
C THR A 564 -8.81 -28.10 0.34
N ARG A 565 -9.21 -28.03 -0.93
CA ARG A 565 -9.57 -26.75 -1.57
C ARG A 565 -10.93 -26.20 -1.15
N LEU A 566 -11.87 -27.06 -0.76
CA LEU A 566 -13.21 -26.68 -0.30
C LEU A 566 -13.54 -27.46 0.97
N ALA A 567 -13.64 -26.77 2.11
CA ALA A 567 -14.02 -27.42 3.38
C ALA A 567 -15.52 -27.71 3.48
N ILE A 568 -15.90 -28.77 4.21
CA ILE A 568 -17.30 -29.03 4.57
C ILE A 568 -17.87 -27.90 5.45
N VAL A 569 -17.01 -27.26 6.26
CA VAL A 569 -17.38 -26.19 7.19
C VAL A 569 -16.55 -24.93 6.87
N PRO A 570 -16.89 -24.20 5.80
CA PRO A 570 -15.98 -23.20 5.24
C PRO A 570 -16.08 -21.81 5.89
N SER A 571 -17.05 -21.58 6.78
CA SER A 571 -17.38 -20.25 7.31
C SER A 571 -17.85 -20.31 8.75
N THR A 572 -17.88 -19.17 9.42
CA THR A 572 -18.45 -19.01 10.77
C THR A 572 -19.93 -19.40 10.79
N ALA A 573 -20.69 -19.06 9.75
CA ALA A 573 -22.11 -19.42 9.67
C ALA A 573 -22.32 -20.94 9.58
N ALA A 574 -21.54 -21.62 8.73
CA ALA A 574 -21.56 -23.08 8.65
C ALA A 574 -21.12 -23.71 9.99
N ALA A 575 -20.08 -23.17 10.62
CA ALA A 575 -19.60 -23.66 11.90
C ALA A 575 -20.63 -23.51 13.03
N LEU A 576 -21.40 -22.42 13.04
CA LEU A 576 -22.51 -22.23 13.99
C LEU A 576 -23.67 -23.21 13.75
N LEU A 577 -24.02 -23.46 12.49
CA LEU A 577 -25.00 -24.49 12.14
C LEU A 577 -24.54 -25.87 12.63
N LEU A 578 -23.28 -26.21 12.37
CA LEU A 578 -22.69 -27.45 12.85
C LEU A 578 -22.72 -27.55 14.38
N ALA A 579 -22.31 -26.50 15.10
CA ALA A 579 -22.32 -26.50 16.56
C ALA A 579 -23.74 -26.67 17.13
N LYS A 580 -24.75 -26.10 16.47
CA LYS A 580 -26.16 -26.30 16.79
C LYS A 580 -26.62 -27.73 16.54
N GLU A 581 -26.17 -28.36 15.45
CA GLU A 581 -26.52 -29.74 15.16
C GLU A 581 -25.77 -30.75 16.02
N VAL A 582 -24.50 -30.52 16.34
CA VAL A 582 -23.76 -31.35 17.30
C VAL A 582 -24.49 -31.34 18.65
N ASP A 583 -24.99 -30.18 19.07
CA ASP A 583 -25.85 -30.02 20.26
C ASP A 583 -25.25 -30.67 21.51
N ARG A 584 -24.02 -30.23 21.84
CA ARG A 584 -23.33 -30.61 23.07
C ARG A 584 -22.82 -29.38 23.80
N PRO A 585 -22.90 -29.35 25.15
CA PRO A 585 -22.50 -28.19 25.93
C PRO A 585 -20.98 -27.96 25.91
N ASN A 586 -20.19 -29.04 25.78
CA ASN A 586 -18.74 -28.98 25.68
C ASN A 586 -18.23 -28.81 24.23
N PHE A 587 -19.10 -28.60 23.25
CA PHE A 587 -18.72 -28.33 21.87
C PHE A 587 -18.99 -26.87 21.48
N GLY A 588 -17.97 -26.20 20.95
CA GLY A 588 -17.99 -24.80 20.51
C GLY A 588 -17.03 -24.57 19.35
N LEU A 589 -16.58 -23.33 19.19
CA LEU A 589 -15.79 -22.85 18.06
C LEU A 589 -14.56 -22.08 18.55
N THR A 590 -13.46 -22.29 17.84
CA THR A 590 -12.26 -21.46 17.92
C THR A 590 -12.16 -20.70 16.63
N LEU A 591 -12.30 -19.37 16.69
CA LEU A 591 -12.24 -18.54 15.49
C LEU A 591 -10.81 -18.10 15.23
N ASP A 592 -10.37 -18.17 13.98
CA ASP A 592 -9.09 -17.65 13.53
C ASP A 592 -9.30 -16.40 12.67
N MET A 593 -8.58 -15.32 12.97
CA MET A 593 -8.75 -14.05 12.26
C MET A 593 -8.45 -14.16 10.76
N GLY A 594 -7.36 -14.81 10.39
CA GLY A 594 -6.93 -15.01 9.01
C GLY A 594 -7.91 -15.88 8.25
N HIS A 595 -8.40 -16.95 8.87
CA HIS A 595 -9.42 -17.80 8.25
C HIS A 595 -10.74 -17.06 7.99
N MET A 596 -11.17 -16.19 8.93
CA MET A 596 -12.35 -15.34 8.74
C MET A 596 -12.15 -14.34 7.59
N LEU A 597 -10.97 -13.71 7.51
CA LEU A 597 -10.63 -12.80 6.41
C LEU A 597 -10.61 -13.53 5.06
N LEU A 598 -10.03 -14.72 5.01
CA LEU A 598 -9.99 -15.57 3.81
C LEU A 598 -11.40 -16.01 3.37
N ALA A 599 -12.31 -16.21 4.32
CA ALA A 599 -13.72 -16.49 4.05
C ALA A 599 -14.52 -15.24 3.62
N GLY A 600 -13.91 -14.05 3.59
CA GLY A 600 -14.56 -12.79 3.26
C GLY A 600 -15.47 -12.26 4.38
N GLU A 601 -15.24 -12.69 5.62
CA GLU A 601 -16.04 -12.30 6.78
C GLU A 601 -15.48 -11.05 7.47
N ASN A 602 -16.32 -10.32 8.19
CA ASN A 602 -15.85 -9.36 9.20
C ASN A 602 -15.55 -10.14 10.51
N PRO A 603 -14.28 -10.20 10.97
CA PRO A 603 -13.91 -10.93 12.18
C PRO A 603 -14.69 -10.52 13.45
N ALA A 604 -15.01 -9.22 13.58
CA ALA A 604 -15.78 -8.70 14.70
C ALA A 604 -17.22 -9.22 14.70
N GLN A 605 -17.85 -9.28 13.53
CA GLN A 605 -19.19 -9.81 13.36
C GLN A 605 -19.23 -11.31 13.70
N SER A 606 -18.26 -12.07 13.22
CA SER A 606 -18.15 -13.51 13.50
C SER A 606 -17.96 -13.77 14.99
N VAL A 607 -17.06 -13.03 15.67
CA VAL A 607 -16.92 -13.07 17.13
C VAL A 607 -18.21 -12.70 17.86
N ALA A 608 -18.93 -11.66 17.40
CA ALA A 608 -20.19 -11.23 17.98
C ALA A 608 -21.28 -12.32 17.92
N LEU A 609 -21.47 -12.94 16.75
CA LEU A 609 -22.48 -13.97 16.54
C LEU A 609 -22.17 -15.24 17.33
N VAL A 610 -20.91 -15.69 17.30
CA VAL A 610 -20.49 -16.90 18.02
C VAL A 610 -20.47 -16.71 19.53
N GLY A 611 -20.05 -15.53 19.98
CA GLY A 611 -20.11 -15.13 21.39
C GLY A 611 -21.55 -15.06 21.90
N ALA A 612 -22.47 -14.45 21.13
CA ALA A 612 -23.89 -14.40 21.48
C ALA A 612 -24.55 -15.77 21.55
N ALA A 613 -24.08 -16.74 20.75
CA ALA A 613 -24.52 -18.13 20.81
C ALA A 613 -23.93 -18.92 22.01
N GLY A 614 -23.01 -18.34 22.79
CA GLY A 614 -22.31 -19.03 23.87
C GLY A 614 -21.37 -20.14 23.37
N LYS A 615 -20.92 -20.05 22.11
CA LYS A 615 -20.09 -21.06 21.44
C LYS A 615 -18.65 -20.61 21.18
N LEU A 616 -18.26 -19.41 21.60
CA LEU A 616 -16.88 -18.92 21.42
C LEU A 616 -15.98 -19.48 22.53
N PHE A 617 -15.22 -20.53 22.23
CA PHE A 617 -14.37 -21.21 23.21
C PHE A 617 -12.90 -20.78 23.10
N GLY A 618 -12.42 -20.54 21.89
CA GLY A 618 -11.08 -20.04 21.63
C GLY A 618 -11.04 -18.95 20.56
N LEU A 619 -9.90 -18.27 20.50
CA LEU A 619 -9.62 -17.23 19.51
C LEU A 619 -8.15 -17.25 19.11
N GLN A 620 -7.91 -17.40 17.82
CA GLN A 620 -6.60 -17.35 17.20
C GLN A 620 -6.44 -16.03 16.42
N LEU A 621 -5.36 -15.32 16.70
CA LEU A 621 -5.07 -14.00 16.16
C LEU A 621 -3.82 -14.06 15.29
N ASN A 622 -3.99 -13.61 14.06
CA ASN A 622 -2.97 -13.41 13.06
C ASN A 622 -3.47 -12.31 12.11
N ASP A 623 -2.87 -12.19 10.94
CA ASP A 623 -3.36 -11.36 9.85
C ASP A 623 -3.05 -12.03 8.52
N ALA A 624 -3.67 -11.53 7.46
CA ALA A 624 -3.68 -12.23 6.18
C ALA A 624 -3.94 -11.26 5.01
N HIS A 625 -3.34 -11.52 3.85
CA HIS A 625 -3.57 -10.78 2.60
C HIS A 625 -4.61 -11.47 1.71
N VAL A 626 -5.89 -11.11 1.80
CA VAL A 626 -7.07 -11.77 1.16
C VAL A 626 -6.86 -12.16 -0.33
N ARG A 627 -6.15 -13.26 -0.57
CA ARG A 627 -5.76 -13.87 -1.85
C ARG A 627 -5.61 -15.38 -1.62
N LEU A 628 -6.36 -16.15 -2.40
CA LEU A 628 -6.29 -17.62 -2.40
C LEU A 628 -4.83 -18.12 -2.53
N GLY A 629 -4.38 -18.91 -1.55
CA GLY A 629 -3.04 -19.50 -1.50
C GLY A 629 -1.93 -18.59 -0.98
N ALA A 630 -2.24 -17.35 -0.57
CA ALA A 630 -1.26 -16.39 -0.06
C ALA A 630 -1.28 -16.20 1.46
N GLU A 631 -2.05 -17.00 2.19
CA GLU A 631 -2.40 -16.69 3.58
C GLU A 631 -2.31 -17.92 4.46
N ASP A 632 -1.44 -17.83 5.47
CA ASP A 632 -1.81 -17.93 6.89
C ASP A 632 -0.64 -17.41 7.73
N GLY A 633 -0.97 -16.67 8.80
CA GLY A 633 -0.03 -16.45 9.89
C GLY A 633 0.87 -15.22 9.83
N LEU A 634 0.42 -14.10 9.27
CA LEU A 634 1.11 -12.82 9.48
C LEU A 634 0.91 -12.32 10.92
N ALA A 635 1.78 -11.41 11.35
CA ALA A 635 1.67 -10.76 12.66
C ALA A 635 0.31 -10.05 12.81
N PHE A 636 -0.31 -10.16 13.98
CA PHE A 636 -1.65 -9.63 14.25
C PHE A 636 -1.74 -8.11 13.99
N ALA A 637 -2.79 -7.70 13.27
CA ALA A 637 -3.09 -6.31 12.90
C ALA A 637 -2.02 -5.62 12.02
N SER A 638 -1.20 -6.39 11.28
CA SER A 638 -0.17 -5.86 10.39
C SER A 638 -0.70 -5.44 9.01
N VAL A 639 -1.83 -5.99 8.58
CA VAL A 639 -2.48 -5.72 7.29
C VAL A 639 -3.89 -5.15 7.52
N SER A 640 -4.66 -5.77 8.40
CA SER A 640 -6.09 -5.53 8.61
C SER A 640 -6.36 -4.83 9.95
N SER A 641 -5.65 -3.73 10.22
CA SER A 641 -5.62 -3.07 11.54
C SER A 641 -6.98 -2.55 12.02
N SER A 642 -7.84 -2.09 11.10
CA SER A 642 -9.19 -1.62 11.45
C SER A 642 -10.10 -2.77 11.89
N TYR A 643 -10.07 -3.91 11.19
CA TYR A 643 -10.79 -5.12 11.61
C TYR A 643 -10.28 -5.66 12.95
N ALA A 644 -8.96 -5.64 13.17
CA ALA A 644 -8.38 -6.02 14.45
C ALA A 644 -8.87 -5.13 15.60
N LEU A 645 -8.96 -3.81 15.39
CA LEU A 645 -9.47 -2.87 16.40
C LEU A 645 -10.95 -3.13 16.72
N GLU A 646 -11.78 -3.33 15.69
CA GLU A 646 -13.20 -3.65 15.85
C GLU A 646 -13.40 -4.98 16.59
N LEU A 647 -12.64 -6.02 16.21
CA LEU A 647 -12.66 -7.32 16.89
C LEU A 647 -12.33 -7.17 18.38
N VAL A 648 -11.27 -6.41 18.70
CA VAL A 648 -10.87 -6.14 20.09
C VAL A 648 -11.98 -5.39 20.86
N ARG A 649 -12.67 -4.44 20.22
CA ARG A 649 -13.83 -3.78 20.83
C ARG A 649 -14.94 -4.79 21.16
N TRP A 650 -15.20 -5.76 20.30
CA TRP A 650 -16.19 -6.80 20.58
C TRP A 650 -15.77 -7.76 21.70
N LEU A 651 -14.49 -8.08 21.81
CA LEU A 651 -13.98 -8.83 22.97
C LEU A 651 -14.22 -8.08 24.29
N GLN A 652 -14.08 -6.75 24.31
CA GLN A 652 -14.42 -5.94 25.49
C GLN A 652 -15.92 -5.96 25.84
N ARG A 653 -16.79 -6.09 24.83
CA ARG A 653 -18.25 -6.15 25.02
C ARG A 653 -18.68 -7.52 25.55
N LEU A 654 -18.15 -8.58 24.96
CA LEU A 654 -18.55 -9.96 25.25
C LEU A 654 -17.84 -10.53 26.49
N LYS A 655 -16.60 -10.09 26.74
CA LYS A 655 -15.72 -10.60 27.82
C LYS A 655 -15.67 -12.14 27.89
N PRO A 656 -15.43 -12.84 26.77
CA PRO A 656 -15.39 -14.31 26.78
C PRO A 656 -14.28 -14.85 27.69
N ASP A 657 -14.52 -16.00 28.31
CA ASP A 657 -13.51 -16.77 29.06
C ASP A 657 -12.70 -17.65 28.10
N LEU A 658 -11.63 -17.07 27.56
CA LEU A 658 -10.70 -17.72 26.64
C LEU A 658 -9.28 -17.16 26.85
N HIS A 659 -8.28 -17.84 26.30
CA HIS A 659 -6.96 -17.25 26.08
C HIS A 659 -6.80 -16.81 24.62
N ILE A 660 -5.90 -15.86 24.40
CA ILE A 660 -5.57 -15.37 23.05
C ILE A 660 -4.38 -16.17 22.53
N PHE A 661 -4.57 -16.91 21.44
CA PHE A 661 -3.50 -17.63 20.76
C PHE A 661 -3.03 -16.83 19.53
N PHE A 662 -1.73 -16.63 19.36
CA PHE A 662 -1.18 -16.06 18.13
C PHE A 662 -0.78 -17.19 17.16
N ASP A 663 -1.64 -17.49 16.17
CA ASP A 663 -1.35 -18.48 15.12
C ASP A 663 -0.56 -17.86 13.97
N THR A 664 0.68 -17.50 14.25
CA THR A 664 1.57 -16.83 13.31
C THR A 664 2.72 -17.72 12.87
N PHE A 665 3.24 -17.45 11.68
CA PHE A 665 4.23 -18.26 10.98
C PHE A 665 5.48 -17.40 10.67
N PRO A 666 6.25 -16.94 11.69
CA PRO A 666 7.44 -16.13 11.52
C PRO A 666 8.58 -16.94 10.88
N LYS A 667 8.52 -17.14 9.56
CA LYS A 667 9.50 -17.91 8.79
C LYS A 667 10.79 -17.11 8.60
N LYS A 668 10.67 -15.80 8.39
CA LYS A 668 11.80 -14.89 8.14
C LYS A 668 12.13 -14.02 9.36
N GLU A 669 11.23 -13.95 10.33
CA GLU A 669 11.28 -13.10 11.50
C GLU A 669 11.79 -13.88 12.72
N ASP A 670 12.29 -13.16 13.72
CA ASP A 670 12.57 -13.79 15.02
C ASP A 670 11.26 -14.15 15.73
N PRO A 671 10.98 -15.45 15.96
CA PRO A 671 9.71 -15.89 16.53
C PRO A 671 9.45 -15.36 17.95
N VAL A 672 10.51 -15.05 18.72
CA VAL A 672 10.34 -14.49 20.06
C VAL A 672 9.90 -13.04 19.97
N ARG A 673 10.57 -12.24 19.13
CA ARG A 673 10.25 -10.82 18.93
C ARG A 673 8.88 -10.63 18.28
N GLU A 674 8.50 -11.51 17.38
CA GLU A 674 7.20 -11.50 16.71
C GLU A 674 6.07 -11.77 17.70
N ALA A 675 6.18 -12.81 18.54
CA ALA A 675 5.19 -13.08 19.57
C ALA A 675 5.06 -11.91 20.58
N GLU A 676 6.18 -11.30 21.00
CA GLU A 676 6.13 -10.10 21.82
C GLU A 676 5.49 -8.90 21.11
N HIS A 677 5.72 -8.75 19.80
CA HIS A 677 5.08 -7.72 19.00
C HIS A 677 3.57 -7.89 19.01
N ASN A 678 3.08 -9.10 18.78
CA ASN A 678 1.65 -9.39 18.79
C ASN A 678 1.01 -9.10 20.16
N ILE A 679 1.64 -9.50 21.26
CA ILE A 679 1.16 -9.18 22.62
C ILE A 679 1.08 -7.67 22.83
N ARG A 680 2.13 -6.92 22.47
CA ARG A 680 2.15 -5.45 22.58
C ARG A 680 1.08 -4.81 21.71
N THR A 681 0.91 -5.29 20.47
CA THR A 681 -0.10 -4.79 19.53
C THR A 681 -1.51 -5.05 20.04
N PHE A 682 -1.82 -6.25 20.53
CA PHE A 682 -3.12 -6.55 21.13
C PHE A 682 -3.41 -5.64 22.33
N LYS A 683 -2.48 -5.51 23.29
CA LYS A 683 -2.64 -4.64 24.46
C LYS A 683 -2.83 -3.17 24.07
N ARG A 684 -2.13 -2.69 23.03
CA ARG A 684 -2.30 -1.35 22.47
C ARG A 684 -3.69 -1.16 21.89
N LEU A 685 -4.17 -2.11 21.08
CA LEU A 685 -5.52 -2.07 20.50
C LEU A 685 -6.60 -2.16 21.59
N TRP A 686 -6.38 -2.95 22.64
CA TRP A 686 -7.28 -3.03 23.80
C TRP A 686 -7.45 -1.66 24.47
N ALA A 687 -6.33 -0.99 24.77
CA ALA A 687 -6.37 0.35 25.34
C ALA A 687 -7.01 1.37 24.38
N LYS A 688 -6.70 1.31 23.08
CA LYS A 688 -7.30 2.19 22.06
C LYS A 688 -8.82 2.00 21.97
N ALA A 689 -9.29 0.76 21.89
CA ALA A 689 -10.72 0.44 21.83
C ALA A 689 -11.48 0.96 23.05
N ALA A 690 -10.90 0.86 24.25
CA ALA A 690 -11.53 1.36 25.47
C ALA A 690 -11.63 2.90 25.49
N ARG A 691 -10.61 3.62 25.01
CA ARG A 691 -10.63 5.08 24.89
C ARG A 691 -11.67 5.54 23.88
N LEU A 692 -11.74 4.89 22.71
CA LEU A 692 -12.74 5.20 21.69
C LEU A 692 -14.15 4.92 22.20
N ALA A 693 -14.37 3.82 22.93
CA ALA A 693 -15.64 3.54 23.57
C ALA A 693 -16.03 4.64 24.58
N ALA A 694 -15.08 5.09 25.41
CA ALA A 694 -15.30 6.22 26.33
C ALA A 694 -15.57 7.54 25.61
N ALA A 695 -15.05 7.72 24.39
CA ALA A 695 -15.30 8.86 23.53
C ALA A 695 -16.61 8.75 22.71
N GLY A 696 -17.43 7.71 22.95
CA GLY A 696 -18.75 7.58 22.34
C GLY A 696 -18.80 6.74 21.06
N LEU A 697 -17.76 5.96 20.74
CA LEU A 697 -17.72 5.11 19.53
C LEU A 697 -18.98 4.24 19.37
N ASP A 698 -19.48 3.66 20.47
CA ASP A 698 -20.66 2.78 20.42
C ASP A 698 -21.96 3.53 20.06
N GLY A 699 -22.01 4.84 20.29
CA GLY A 699 -23.15 5.68 19.92
C GLY A 699 -23.34 5.75 18.40
N PHE A 700 -22.24 5.89 17.66
CA PHE A 700 -22.26 5.89 16.20
C PHE A 700 -22.70 4.53 15.63
N ALA A 701 -22.29 3.43 16.27
CA ALA A 701 -22.74 2.09 15.88
C ALA A 701 -24.25 1.92 16.08
N ALA A 702 -24.83 2.51 17.13
CA ALA A 702 -26.27 2.43 17.40
C ALA A 702 -27.13 3.23 16.38
N THR A 703 -26.56 4.27 15.76
CA THR A 703 -27.24 5.10 14.76
C THR A 703 -26.81 4.80 13.33
N HIS A 704 -25.95 3.78 13.13
CA HIS A 704 -25.36 3.42 11.84
C HIS A 704 -24.58 4.59 11.19
N ASP A 705 -24.00 5.47 12.00
CA ASP A 705 -23.23 6.62 11.53
C ASP A 705 -21.76 6.24 11.30
N ALA A 706 -21.49 5.68 10.13
CA ALA A 706 -20.13 5.29 9.76
C ALA A 706 -19.18 6.50 9.69
N MET A 707 -19.65 7.66 9.23
CA MET A 707 -18.80 8.83 9.07
C MET A 707 -18.37 9.39 10.42
N GLY A 708 -19.30 9.52 11.38
CA GLY A 708 -18.97 9.95 12.74
C GLY A 708 -18.00 8.99 13.45
N ALA A 709 -18.14 7.68 13.23
CA ALA A 709 -17.19 6.69 13.75
C ALA A 709 -15.78 6.85 13.15
N LEU A 710 -15.67 7.06 11.83
CA LEU A 710 -14.41 7.26 11.12
C LEU A 710 -13.74 8.59 11.49
N GLU A 711 -14.52 9.66 11.64
CA GLU A 711 -14.05 10.97 12.11
C GLU A 711 -13.50 10.89 13.54
N LEU A 712 -14.18 10.16 14.44
CA LEU A 712 -13.69 9.92 15.80
C LEU A 712 -12.37 9.15 15.80
N LEU A 713 -12.24 8.13 14.93
CA LEU A 713 -11.00 7.36 14.77
C LEU A 713 -9.85 8.26 14.31
N ALA A 714 -10.07 9.09 13.29
CA ALA A 714 -9.08 10.02 12.77
C ALA A 714 -8.67 11.07 13.81
N ALA A 715 -9.64 11.64 14.54
CA ALA A 715 -9.37 12.60 15.61
C ALA A 715 -8.51 11.99 16.74
N HIS A 716 -8.77 10.73 17.10
CA HIS A 716 -7.95 10.03 18.10
C HIS A 716 -6.53 9.73 17.60
N GLU A 717 -6.34 9.51 16.29
CA GLU A 717 -5.01 9.31 15.71
C GLU A 717 -4.20 10.61 15.69
N GLN A 718 -4.81 11.71 15.23
CA GLN A 718 -4.20 13.03 15.27
C GLN A 718 -3.80 13.44 16.71
N ALA A 719 -4.69 13.24 17.68
CA ALA A 719 -4.39 13.55 19.08
C ALA A 719 -3.22 12.71 19.65
N ALA A 720 -3.05 11.47 19.17
CA ALA A 720 -1.92 10.64 19.56
C ALA A 720 -0.61 11.11 18.93
N GLU A 721 -0.64 11.56 17.68
CA GLU A 721 0.50 12.16 16.99
C GLU A 721 0.94 13.47 17.65
N ASP A 722 -0.02 14.35 17.97
CA ASP A 722 0.22 15.62 18.65
C ASP A 722 0.83 15.39 20.04
N ALA A 723 0.32 14.41 20.79
CA ALA A 723 0.88 14.03 22.08
C ALA A 723 2.30 13.44 21.97
N ALA A 724 2.57 12.64 20.93
CA ALA A 724 3.90 12.10 20.67
C ALA A 724 4.90 13.21 20.27
N ALA A 725 4.47 14.18 19.45
CA ALA A 725 5.27 15.34 19.08
C ALA A 725 5.57 16.24 20.31
N ALA A 726 4.57 16.47 21.17
CA ALA A 726 4.75 17.21 22.42
C ALA A 726 5.70 16.50 23.40
N ALA A 727 5.61 15.17 23.53
CA ALA A 727 6.53 14.39 24.34
C ALA A 727 7.97 14.42 23.80
N ALA A 728 8.15 14.34 22.47
CA ALA A 728 9.45 14.45 21.83
C ALA A 728 10.08 15.85 22.00
N GLY A 729 9.28 16.92 21.93
CA GLY A 729 9.72 18.30 22.21
C GLY A 729 9.98 18.59 23.69
N GLY A 730 9.37 17.83 24.61
CA GLY A 730 9.65 17.90 26.04
C GLY A 730 11.00 17.27 26.44
N VAL A 731 11.44 16.22 25.73
CA VAL A 731 12.71 15.54 25.99
C VAL A 731 13.92 16.41 25.58
N THR A 732 13.78 17.31 24.60
CA THR A 732 14.84 18.25 24.21
C THR A 732 15.07 19.38 25.22
N ASN A 733 14.09 19.71 26.07
CA ASN A 733 14.25 20.74 27.11
C ASN A 733 14.80 20.19 28.44
N ALA A 734 14.70 18.88 28.70
CA ALA A 734 15.24 18.28 29.93
C ALA A 734 16.73 17.95 29.85
N THR A 735 17.31 17.77 28.65
CA THR A 735 18.75 17.56 28.45
C THR A 735 19.54 18.85 28.22
N ALA A 736 18.88 20.01 28.19
CA ALA A 736 19.51 21.33 28.16
C ALA A 736 19.64 21.97 29.56
N ALA A 737 19.16 21.31 30.61
CA ALA A 737 19.15 21.81 31.99
C ALA A 737 19.87 20.91 33.02
N ALA A 738 20.74 20.01 32.56
CA ALA A 738 21.72 19.27 33.37
C ALA A 738 23.10 19.40 32.72
#